data_AF-A0A849TC72-F1
#
_entry.id   AF-A0A849TC72-F1
#
_cell.length_a   1.000
_cell.length_b   1.000
_cell.length_c   1.000
_cell.angle_alpha   90.00
_cell.angle_beta   90.00
_cell.angle_gamma   90.00
#
_symmetry.space_group_name_H-M   'P 1'
#
loop_
_entity.id
_entity.type
_entity.pdbx_description
1 polymer ?
#
loop_
_entity_poly.entity_id
_entity_poly.type
_entity_poly.pdbx_seq_one_letter_code
_entity_poly.pdbx_strand_id
1 'polypeptide(L)'
;MLGRGCAATKHFLSLTNIVAVFLLRLNPVTSHSSQHASAEPPADEMSALVALFNQGQYAVVESKIKVLIARFPRSGFCYKTVGAVFRQQGKLPEALNAMRQAAMLLPNDAVAQHNLAILLKQQGYFVEAEASYKKVLAHDSQFIPAQLGLGQVLQAQKKFQAAELNYRQALKIKPDSLEVFNRLAELFAEQGDWRAGLRLANQYVKAVNSPEAKSFFVKCVTRAQLTQVNDETLANILRGLDEPWCNPGELTPMGATLVKNDVVIQPMVGKIVQAWPKRLPANELFDTTGLNCLANNALLKAMLVSAAICDIALERLLTTIRKVLLDLASVYPISSAPSNAELDFYCALARQCFINEYVYDCANDEFVRVNALRDEMIAALEQNLDIPAMQLVAVATYFPLNRLPNSERLLQRAWSDVLMEMLIPLVSEPAEERQLRTTVSQLTTIEGEVSLAVQNMYEENPYPRWVKRFFAIAPATLNDLLSSHFPIPFQPLDKERDIEVLVAGCGTGQHSISTALKFKNAHVLAIDLSLSSLSYAKRKSQERGITNVDYAQADIMKLGELKRSFDVIESGGVLHHLADPWAGWRILLSLLRPGGVMCIALYSEMARCDVVRGRELIAQRGYASTLEGIRQCRQELMEAVALEGFARLMTANDFYSASNCRDLLFHVQEHRMTLLQINTFLQENNLVLLGFQEAPETLSAYKKRFPNDPAATNLEQWHIFETENPYTFIRMYQFWLQKRK
;
A
#
# COMPACT_ATOMS: atom_id res chain seq x y z
N MET A 1 2.88 -4.22 38.28
CA MET A 1 2.72 -5.66 37.95
C MET A 1 3.29 -5.91 36.58
N LEU A 2 3.91 -7.09 36.44
CA LEU A 2 4.87 -7.54 35.42
C LEU A 2 4.47 -7.29 33.95
N GLY A 3 5.48 -6.92 33.16
CA GLY A 3 5.37 -6.51 31.77
C GLY A 3 5.29 -7.62 30.73
N ARG A 4 5.04 -7.19 29.49
CA ARG A 4 5.16 -7.94 28.25
C ARG A 4 5.78 -7.04 27.20
N GLY A 5 7.09 -7.15 27.02
CA GLY A 5 7.83 -6.55 25.92
C GLY A 5 7.59 -7.35 24.64
N CYS A 6 7.08 -6.67 23.62
CA CYS A 6 6.86 -7.19 22.27
C CYS A 6 8.20 -7.18 21.53
N ALA A 7 8.70 -8.36 21.13
CA ALA A 7 9.90 -8.51 20.30
C ALA A 7 9.47 -9.12 18.95
N ALA A 8 9.38 -8.27 17.92
CA ALA A 8 9.20 -8.70 16.54
C ALA A 8 10.35 -8.16 15.66
N THR A 9 11.11 -9.11 15.14
CA THR A 9 11.84 -9.11 13.85
C THR A 9 12.96 -8.09 13.60
N LYS A 10 14.14 -8.38 14.18
CA LYS A 10 15.36 -8.45 13.36
C LYS A 10 15.34 -9.81 12.65
N HIS A 11 15.42 -9.86 11.32
CA HIS A 11 15.72 -11.10 10.59
C HIS A 11 17.21 -11.48 10.75
N PHE A 12 17.61 -11.68 12.00
CA PHE A 12 18.56 -12.69 12.38
C PHE A 12 17.76 -13.54 13.36
N LEU A 13 17.27 -14.70 12.91
CA LEU A 13 17.04 -15.78 13.85
C LEU A 13 18.40 -15.95 14.53
N SER A 14 18.52 -15.46 15.76
CA SER A 14 19.63 -15.82 16.60
C SER A 14 19.58 -17.35 16.63
N LEU A 15 20.57 -17.98 15.99
CA LEU A 15 20.76 -19.43 15.95
C LEU A 15 20.83 -20.03 17.36
N THR A 16 20.88 -19.19 18.41
CA THR A 16 20.84 -19.53 19.82
C THR A 16 19.64 -20.37 20.26
N ASN A 17 18.48 -20.39 19.57
CA ASN A 17 17.31 -21.17 20.06
C ASN A 17 16.85 -22.38 19.20
N ILE A 18 17.54 -22.69 18.09
CA ILE A 18 17.35 -23.98 17.38
C ILE A 18 18.62 -24.85 17.42
N VAL A 19 19.80 -24.23 17.63
CA VAL A 19 21.05 -24.98 17.85
C VAL A 19 21.16 -25.51 19.29
N ALA A 20 20.47 -24.88 20.27
CA ALA A 20 20.54 -25.29 21.67
C ALA A 20 19.66 -26.51 22.03
N VAL A 21 18.57 -26.79 21.30
CA VAL A 21 17.64 -27.89 21.65
C VAL A 21 18.05 -29.24 21.04
N PHE A 22 18.90 -29.27 20.01
CA PHE A 22 19.28 -30.52 19.33
C PHE A 22 20.74 -30.97 19.50
N LEU A 23 21.59 -30.19 20.17
CA LEU A 23 22.92 -30.65 20.59
C LEU A 23 22.91 -31.54 21.86
N LEU A 24 21.75 -31.73 22.51
CA LEU A 24 21.64 -32.34 23.85
C LEU A 24 20.92 -33.70 23.94
N ARG A 25 20.76 -34.45 22.85
CA ARG A 25 20.39 -35.89 22.93
C ARG A 25 21.52 -36.79 22.44
N LEU A 26 22.65 -36.77 23.15
CA LEU A 26 23.56 -37.90 23.19
C LEU A 26 23.01 -38.89 24.23
N ASN A 27 22.18 -39.85 23.80
CA ASN A 27 21.98 -41.05 24.61
C ASN A 27 23.22 -41.93 24.41
N PRO A 28 23.99 -42.27 25.47
CA PRO A 28 25.04 -43.25 25.35
C PRO A 28 24.39 -44.62 25.17
N VAL A 29 24.51 -45.20 23.98
CA VAL A 29 24.28 -46.64 23.81
C VAL A 29 25.41 -47.34 24.57
N THR A 30 25.06 -47.95 25.69
CA THR A 30 25.93 -48.90 26.39
C THR A 30 25.99 -50.19 25.59
N SER A 31 27.17 -50.56 25.09
CA SER A 31 27.83 -51.83 25.43
C SER A 31 29.02 -52.17 24.53
N HIS A 32 30.06 -52.66 25.22
CA HIS A 32 31.14 -53.55 24.81
C HIS A 32 32.36 -53.02 24.01
N SER A 33 33.39 -52.71 24.80
CA SER A 33 34.80 -53.10 24.65
C SER A 33 35.28 -53.53 23.25
N SER A 34 35.97 -52.61 22.58
CA SER A 34 37.18 -52.91 21.80
C SER A 34 38.09 -51.69 21.83
N GLN A 35 39.40 -51.90 21.99
CA GLN A 35 40.42 -50.84 21.97
C GLN A 35 40.54 -50.25 20.56
N HIS A 36 39.67 -49.30 20.25
CA HIS A 36 39.86 -48.34 19.16
C HIS A 36 39.92 -46.96 19.78
N ALA A 37 40.91 -46.15 19.39
CA ALA A 37 40.96 -44.74 19.76
C ALA A 37 39.61 -44.10 19.42
N SER A 38 39.00 -43.41 20.39
CA SER A 38 37.70 -42.74 20.21
C SER A 38 37.73 -41.89 18.94
N ALA A 39 36.79 -42.12 18.03
CA ALA A 39 36.66 -41.31 16.81
C ALA A 39 36.24 -39.87 17.12
N GLU A 40 35.73 -39.61 18.33
CA GLU A 40 35.27 -38.32 18.80
C GLU A 40 36.16 -37.76 19.94
N PRO A 41 36.30 -36.43 20.05
CA PRO A 41 37.00 -35.79 21.16
C PRO A 41 36.33 -36.08 22.52
N PRO A 42 37.07 -35.92 23.64
CA PRO A 42 36.51 -35.92 24.99
C PRO A 42 35.36 -34.92 25.16
N ALA A 43 34.37 -35.28 25.98
CA ALA A 43 33.13 -34.51 26.15
C ALA A 43 33.33 -33.09 26.72
N ASP A 44 34.34 -32.91 27.57
CA ASP A 44 34.76 -31.62 28.13
C ASP A 44 35.28 -30.67 27.05
N GLU A 45 36.12 -31.18 26.13
CA GLU A 45 36.63 -30.39 25.00
C GLU A 45 35.52 -30.03 24.01
N MET A 46 34.60 -30.96 23.73
CA MET A 46 33.43 -30.69 22.90
C MET A 46 32.54 -29.61 23.54
N SER A 47 32.28 -29.72 24.84
CA SER A 47 31.46 -28.75 25.58
C SER A 47 32.10 -27.36 25.63
N ALA A 48 33.42 -27.29 25.79
CA ALA A 48 34.16 -26.04 25.77
C ALA A 48 34.05 -25.31 24.42
N LEU A 49 34.12 -26.05 23.30
CA LEU A 49 33.94 -25.47 21.96
C LEU A 49 32.52 -24.94 21.75
N VAL A 50 31.51 -25.68 22.20
CA VAL A 50 30.11 -25.25 22.13
C VAL A 50 29.89 -23.97 22.94
N ALA A 51 30.46 -23.88 24.15
CA ALA A 51 30.37 -22.68 24.98
C ALA A 51 31.00 -21.46 24.28
N LEU A 52 32.20 -21.61 23.73
CA LEU A 52 32.88 -20.54 22.98
C LEU A 52 32.12 -20.13 21.72
N PHE A 53 31.53 -21.09 21.00
CA PHE A 53 30.69 -20.82 19.84
C PHE A 53 29.45 -20.00 20.22
N ASN A 54 28.78 -20.37 21.30
CA ASN A 54 27.59 -19.67 21.81
C ASN A 54 27.91 -18.25 22.30
N GLN A 55 29.16 -17.99 22.71
CA GLN A 55 29.66 -16.65 23.06
C GLN A 55 30.09 -15.83 21.84
N GLY A 56 29.96 -16.35 20.62
CA GLY A 56 30.36 -15.66 19.38
C GLY A 56 31.87 -15.63 19.14
N GLN A 57 32.67 -16.38 19.90
CA GLN A 57 34.14 -16.39 19.78
C GLN A 57 34.64 -17.27 18.63
N TYR A 58 34.13 -17.05 17.42
CA TYR A 58 34.33 -17.94 16.28
C TYR A 58 35.80 -18.14 15.88
N ALA A 59 36.65 -17.11 15.99
CA ALA A 59 38.08 -17.21 15.70
C ALA A 59 38.82 -18.13 16.70
N VAL A 60 38.41 -18.10 17.98
CA VAL A 60 38.97 -18.96 19.02
C VAL A 60 38.53 -20.41 18.81
N VAL A 61 37.25 -20.62 18.46
CA VAL A 61 36.72 -21.94 18.10
C VAL A 61 37.45 -22.49 16.87
N GLU A 62 37.69 -21.67 15.84
CA GLU A 62 38.44 -22.08 14.63
C GLU A 62 39.86 -22.56 14.97
N SER A 63 40.54 -21.85 15.86
CA SER A 63 41.92 -22.21 16.25
C SER A 63 41.94 -23.54 17.02
N LYS A 64 41.01 -23.73 17.97
CA LYS A 64 40.92 -24.96 18.78
C LYS A 64 40.43 -26.16 17.97
N ILE A 65 39.45 -25.97 17.08
CA ILE A 65 38.88 -27.07 16.29
C ILE A 65 39.90 -27.61 15.26
N LYS A 66 40.81 -26.79 14.75
CA LYS A 66 41.92 -27.25 13.87
C LYS A 66 42.83 -28.25 14.58
N VAL A 67 43.18 -28.00 15.84
CA VAL A 67 43.97 -28.92 16.67
C VAL A 67 43.21 -30.23 16.89
N LEU A 68 41.90 -30.14 17.15
CA LEU A 68 41.08 -31.33 17.38
C LEU A 68 40.83 -32.15 16.11
N ILE A 69 40.68 -31.52 14.95
CA ILE A 69 40.59 -32.24 13.66
C ILE A 69 41.89 -33.01 13.38
N ALA A 70 43.06 -32.44 13.70
CA ALA A 70 44.33 -33.14 13.55
C ALA A 70 44.43 -34.37 14.48
N ARG A 71 43.87 -34.29 15.69
CA ARG A 71 43.87 -35.39 16.67
C ARG A 71 42.76 -36.43 16.43
N PHE A 72 41.62 -35.99 15.90
CA PHE A 72 40.42 -36.80 15.63
C PHE A 72 39.91 -36.57 14.20
N PRO A 73 40.65 -37.01 13.16
CA PRO A 73 40.33 -36.71 11.77
C PRO A 73 39.06 -37.39 11.24
N ARG A 74 38.44 -38.28 12.03
CA ARG A 74 37.17 -38.96 11.73
C ARG A 74 36.02 -38.52 12.66
N SER A 75 36.21 -37.43 13.41
CA SER A 75 35.18 -36.87 14.28
C SER A 75 34.14 -36.11 13.46
N GLY A 76 32.91 -36.63 13.44
CA GLY A 76 31.79 -35.94 12.82
C GLY A 76 31.44 -34.65 13.57
N PHE A 77 31.60 -34.63 14.90
CA PHE A 77 31.44 -33.43 15.71
C PHE A 77 32.41 -32.32 15.29
N CYS A 78 33.68 -32.65 15.05
CA CYS A 78 34.68 -31.67 14.66
C CYS A 78 34.35 -30.98 13.33
N TYR A 79 33.97 -31.77 12.31
CA TYR A 79 33.58 -31.23 11.01
C TYR A 79 32.26 -30.45 11.06
N LYS A 80 31.29 -30.89 11.88
CA LYS A 80 30.04 -30.15 12.13
C LYS A 80 30.33 -28.77 12.75
N THR A 81 31.23 -28.73 13.73
CA THR A 81 31.61 -27.52 14.47
C THR A 81 32.40 -26.54 13.59
N VAL A 82 33.43 -27.01 12.87
CA VAL A 82 34.21 -26.12 11.98
C VAL A 82 33.36 -25.59 10.82
N GLY A 83 32.45 -26.41 10.27
CA GLY A 83 31.52 -25.96 9.24
C GLY A 83 30.56 -24.88 9.73
N ALA A 84 30.07 -25.00 10.97
CA ALA A 84 29.25 -23.96 11.59
C ALA A 84 30.04 -22.66 11.80
N VAL A 85 31.30 -22.74 12.24
CA VAL A 85 32.19 -21.59 12.41
C VAL A 85 32.44 -20.87 11.08
N PHE A 86 32.82 -21.61 10.04
CA PHE A 86 33.05 -21.03 8.71
C PHE A 86 31.81 -20.35 8.16
N ARG A 87 30.62 -20.92 8.38
CA ARG A 87 29.35 -20.28 8.00
C ARG A 87 29.14 -18.95 8.73
N GLN A 88 29.42 -18.86 10.02
CA GLN A 88 29.31 -17.59 10.78
C GLN A 88 30.32 -16.53 10.31
N GLN A 89 31.48 -16.96 9.83
CA GLN A 89 32.51 -16.09 9.27
C GLN A 89 32.27 -15.72 7.80
N GLY A 90 31.20 -16.22 7.16
CA GLY A 90 30.93 -15.99 5.72
C GLY A 90 31.81 -16.79 4.76
N LYS A 91 32.64 -17.72 5.27
CA LYS A 91 33.49 -18.63 4.49
C LYS A 91 32.67 -19.80 3.94
N LEU A 92 31.75 -19.50 3.01
CA LEU A 92 30.74 -20.46 2.56
C LEU A 92 31.30 -21.70 1.84
N PRO A 93 32.32 -21.61 0.96
CA PRO A 93 32.92 -22.79 0.34
C PRO A 93 33.53 -23.76 1.35
N GLU A 94 34.26 -23.24 2.34
CA GLU A 94 34.89 -24.02 3.40
C GLU A 94 33.84 -24.63 4.33
N ALA A 95 32.79 -23.87 4.65
CA ALA A 95 31.65 -24.36 5.43
C ALA A 95 30.97 -25.54 4.73
N LEU A 96 30.73 -25.44 3.41
CA LEU A 96 30.11 -26.50 2.62
C LEU A 96 30.97 -27.77 2.60
N ASN A 97 32.28 -27.63 2.39
CA ASN A 97 33.18 -28.78 2.39
C ASN A 97 33.21 -29.49 3.75
N ALA A 98 33.35 -28.71 4.84
CA ALA A 98 33.31 -29.25 6.20
C ALA A 98 31.98 -29.95 6.50
N MET A 99 30.85 -29.37 6.07
CA MET A 99 29.54 -29.97 6.31
C MET A 99 29.28 -31.23 5.47
N ARG A 100 29.85 -31.32 4.25
CA ARG A 100 29.85 -32.56 3.45
C ARG A 100 30.62 -33.67 4.17
N GLN A 101 31.79 -33.37 4.75
CA GLN A 101 32.55 -34.33 5.56
C GLN A 101 31.75 -34.76 6.80
N ALA A 102 31.14 -33.81 7.51
CA ALA A 102 30.30 -34.10 8.66
C ALA A 102 29.13 -35.04 8.31
N ALA A 103 28.42 -34.78 7.20
CA ALA A 103 27.30 -35.60 6.73
C ALA A 103 27.73 -36.98 6.21
N MET A 104 28.97 -37.14 5.75
CA MET A 104 29.55 -38.43 5.36
C MET A 104 29.88 -39.30 6.59
N LEU A 105 30.45 -38.67 7.63
CA LEU A 105 30.79 -39.35 8.88
C LEU A 105 29.56 -39.62 9.76
N LEU A 106 28.54 -38.77 9.66
CA LEU A 106 27.29 -38.85 10.42
C LEU A 106 26.07 -38.85 9.46
N PRO A 107 25.85 -39.92 8.68
CA PRO A 107 24.81 -39.96 7.65
C PRO A 107 23.38 -39.79 8.20
N ASN A 108 23.15 -40.18 9.46
CA ASN A 108 21.86 -40.11 10.14
C ASN A 108 21.74 -38.95 11.15
N ASP A 109 22.75 -38.08 11.28
CA ASP A 109 22.67 -36.90 12.15
C ASP A 109 21.83 -35.82 11.45
N ALA A 110 20.62 -35.60 11.98
CA ALA A 110 19.66 -34.63 11.44
C ALA A 110 20.22 -33.20 11.42
N VAL A 111 21.07 -32.83 12.38
CA VAL A 111 21.67 -31.48 12.46
C VAL A 111 22.69 -31.28 11.34
N ALA A 112 23.56 -32.26 11.10
CA ALA A 112 24.54 -32.25 10.02
C ALA A 112 23.85 -32.21 8.66
N GLN A 113 22.84 -33.07 8.43
CA GLN A 113 22.06 -33.07 7.18
C GLN A 113 21.30 -31.75 6.97
N HIS A 114 20.67 -31.19 8.01
CA HIS A 114 19.95 -29.92 7.93
C HIS A 114 20.90 -28.75 7.61
N ASN A 115 22.03 -28.65 8.30
CA ASN A 115 23.01 -27.60 8.06
C ASN A 115 23.66 -27.72 6.67
N LEU A 116 23.91 -28.95 6.19
CA LEU A 116 24.36 -29.20 4.83
C LEU A 116 23.33 -28.73 3.81
N ALA A 117 22.05 -29.07 4.00
CA ALA A 117 20.97 -28.66 3.12
C ALA A 117 20.83 -27.13 3.02
N ILE A 118 21.00 -26.40 4.14
CA ILE A 118 21.00 -24.94 4.13
C ILE A 118 22.14 -24.39 3.27
N LEU A 119 23.37 -24.89 3.46
CA LEU A 119 24.54 -24.43 2.70
C LEU A 119 24.41 -24.75 1.21
N LEU A 120 23.93 -25.96 0.87
CA LEU A 120 23.67 -26.35 -0.52
C LEU A 120 22.63 -25.45 -1.18
N LYS A 121 21.53 -25.15 -0.48
CA LYS A 121 20.51 -24.20 -0.96
C LYS A 121 21.09 -22.81 -1.19
N GLN A 122 21.91 -22.30 -0.26
CA GLN A 122 22.56 -20.98 -0.40
C GLN A 122 23.52 -20.91 -1.61
N GLN A 123 24.10 -22.04 -2.01
CA GLN A 123 25.00 -22.16 -3.15
C GLN A 123 24.29 -22.57 -4.46
N GLY A 124 22.96 -22.71 -4.45
CA GLY A 124 22.18 -23.11 -5.63
C GLY A 124 22.21 -24.60 -5.99
N TYR A 125 22.83 -25.45 -5.15
CA TYR A 125 22.85 -26.91 -5.32
C TYR A 125 21.54 -27.55 -4.86
N PHE A 126 20.44 -27.20 -5.54
CA PHE A 126 19.09 -27.53 -5.10
C PHE A 126 18.78 -29.03 -5.04
N VAL A 127 19.31 -29.84 -5.96
CA VAL A 127 19.07 -31.29 -5.97
C VAL A 127 19.70 -31.97 -4.76
N GLU A 128 20.94 -31.60 -4.42
CA GLU A 128 21.62 -32.12 -3.23
C GLU A 128 20.92 -31.64 -1.94
N ALA A 129 20.50 -30.37 -1.90
CA ALA A 129 19.77 -29.82 -0.76
C ALA A 129 18.44 -30.57 -0.51
N GLU A 130 17.72 -30.91 -1.58
CA GLU A 130 16.48 -31.70 -1.52
C GLU A 130 16.74 -33.07 -0.86
N ALA A 131 17.80 -33.76 -1.28
CA ALA A 131 18.17 -35.06 -0.73
C ALA A 131 18.54 -34.98 0.77
N SER A 132 19.31 -33.97 1.17
CA SER A 132 19.66 -33.76 2.58
C SER A 132 18.44 -33.42 3.44
N TYR A 133 17.53 -32.55 2.98
CA TYR A 133 16.28 -32.28 3.73
C TYR A 133 15.39 -33.52 3.86
N LYS A 134 15.27 -34.34 2.81
CA LYS A 134 14.53 -35.61 2.87
C LYS A 134 15.10 -36.58 3.92
N LYS A 135 16.43 -36.63 4.10
CA LYS A 135 17.06 -37.43 5.16
C LYS A 135 16.67 -36.93 6.56
N VAL A 136 16.62 -35.61 6.76
CA VAL A 136 16.16 -35.03 8.03
C VAL A 136 14.72 -35.44 8.32
N LEU A 137 13.83 -35.33 7.32
CA LEU A 137 12.40 -35.65 7.45
C LEU A 137 12.11 -37.15 7.55
N ALA A 138 13.01 -38.02 7.08
CA ALA A 138 12.94 -39.46 7.30
C ALA A 138 13.18 -39.83 8.77
N HIS A 139 13.96 -39.02 9.50
CA HIS A 139 14.20 -39.21 10.94
C HIS A 139 13.14 -38.51 11.80
N ASP A 140 12.82 -37.26 11.47
CA ASP A 140 11.79 -36.47 12.12
C ASP A 140 10.89 -35.82 11.09
N SER A 141 9.76 -36.47 10.81
CA SER A 141 8.77 -36.01 9.82
C SER A 141 8.04 -34.74 10.23
N GLN A 142 8.17 -34.30 11.49
CA GLN A 142 7.55 -33.09 12.03
C GLN A 142 8.54 -31.93 12.18
N PHE A 143 9.77 -32.08 11.70
CA PHE A 143 10.78 -31.02 11.79
C PHE A 143 10.50 -29.85 10.83
N ILE A 144 9.72 -28.87 11.32
CA ILE A 144 9.27 -27.68 10.58
C ILE A 144 10.40 -26.98 9.78
N PRO A 145 11.60 -26.72 10.35
CA PRO A 145 12.67 -26.06 9.59
C PRO A 145 13.12 -26.84 8.34
N ALA A 146 13.09 -28.18 8.36
CA ALA A 146 13.40 -28.98 7.18
C ALA A 146 12.24 -29.03 6.19
N GLN A 147 10.97 -29.04 6.64
CA GLN A 147 9.81 -28.94 5.75
C GLN A 147 9.80 -27.60 4.99
N LEU A 148 10.05 -26.49 5.71
CA LEU A 148 10.20 -25.16 5.10
C LEU A 148 11.38 -25.11 4.13
N GLY A 149 12.54 -25.62 4.54
CA GLY A 149 13.73 -25.68 3.68
C GLY A 149 13.53 -26.51 2.42
N LEU A 150 12.89 -27.68 2.53
CA LEU A 150 12.54 -28.53 1.40
C LEU A 150 11.55 -27.85 0.47
N GLY A 151 10.50 -27.22 1.02
CA GLY A 151 9.55 -26.44 0.22
C GLY A 151 10.22 -25.34 -0.59
N GLN A 152 11.16 -24.60 0.01
CA GLN A 152 11.91 -23.54 -0.69
C GLN A 152 12.77 -24.09 -1.83
N VAL A 153 13.46 -25.20 -1.57
CA VAL A 153 14.28 -25.87 -2.59
C VAL A 153 13.40 -26.36 -3.74
N LEU A 154 12.24 -26.94 -3.46
CA LEU A 154 11.29 -27.40 -4.47
C LEU A 154 10.70 -26.23 -5.27
N GLN A 155 10.40 -25.11 -4.61
CA GLN A 155 9.93 -23.88 -5.25
C GLN A 155 11.00 -23.31 -6.20
N ALA A 156 12.26 -23.23 -5.78
CA ALA A 156 13.37 -22.80 -6.63
C ALA A 156 13.57 -23.71 -7.85
N GLN A 157 13.23 -24.99 -7.73
CA GLN A 157 13.19 -25.96 -8.84
C GLN A 157 11.89 -25.91 -9.66
N LYS A 158 10.96 -24.99 -9.36
CA LYS A 158 9.61 -24.87 -9.96
C LYS A 158 8.71 -26.10 -9.75
N LYS A 159 9.01 -26.95 -8.76
CA LYS A 159 8.18 -28.09 -8.33
C LYS A 159 7.10 -27.63 -7.35
N PHE A 160 6.22 -26.76 -7.83
CA PHE A 160 5.30 -25.98 -7.01
C PHE A 160 4.33 -26.81 -6.17
N GLN A 161 3.73 -27.88 -6.72
CA GLN A 161 2.80 -28.73 -5.96
C GLN A 161 3.50 -29.46 -4.80
N ALA A 162 4.75 -29.89 -5.01
CA ALA A 162 5.54 -30.54 -3.97
C ALA A 162 5.98 -29.53 -2.89
N ALA A 163 6.29 -28.29 -3.29
CA ALA A 163 6.58 -27.20 -2.35
C ALA A 163 5.35 -26.89 -1.48
N GLU A 164 4.17 -26.75 -2.08
CA GLU A 164 2.91 -26.49 -1.37
C GLU A 164 2.63 -27.59 -0.33
N LEU A 165 2.80 -28.86 -0.71
CA LEU A 165 2.57 -29.98 0.21
C LEU A 165 3.46 -29.88 1.47
N ASN A 166 4.74 -29.57 1.30
CA ASN A 166 5.67 -29.42 2.42
C ASN A 166 5.30 -28.22 3.31
N TYR A 167 4.93 -27.09 2.72
CA TYR A 167 4.50 -25.94 3.51
C TYR A 167 3.17 -26.19 4.23
N ARG A 168 2.21 -26.90 3.62
CA ARG A 168 0.97 -27.30 4.28
C ARG A 168 1.20 -28.28 5.43
N GLN A 169 2.18 -29.17 5.32
CA GLN A 169 2.60 -30.03 6.43
C GLN A 169 3.15 -29.21 7.59
N ALA A 170 4.03 -28.24 7.31
CA ALA A 170 4.56 -27.33 8.31
C ALA A 170 3.44 -26.52 8.98
N LEU A 171 2.46 -26.09 8.18
CA LEU A 171 1.31 -25.33 8.67
C LEU A 171 0.41 -26.19 9.57
N LYS A 172 0.22 -27.47 9.23
CA LYS A 172 -0.57 -28.40 10.06
C LYS A 172 0.06 -28.59 11.45
N ILE A 173 1.39 -28.59 11.54
CA ILE A 173 2.11 -28.74 12.81
C ILE A 173 2.06 -27.43 13.60
N LYS A 174 2.20 -26.29 12.94
CA LYS A 174 2.12 -24.96 13.57
C LYS A 174 1.14 -24.03 12.83
N PRO A 175 -0.17 -24.14 13.13
CA PRO A 175 -1.24 -23.43 12.40
C PRO A 175 -1.20 -21.90 12.50
N ASP A 176 -0.51 -21.36 13.50
CA ASP A 176 -0.38 -19.92 13.77
C ASP A 176 0.94 -19.33 13.25
N SER A 177 1.76 -20.12 12.54
CA SER A 177 3.08 -19.69 12.11
C SER A 177 3.02 -18.69 10.95
N LEU A 178 3.31 -17.40 11.21
CA LEU A 178 3.42 -16.38 10.16
C LEU A 178 4.55 -16.67 9.16
N GLU A 179 5.63 -17.34 9.60
CA GLU A 179 6.70 -17.75 8.68
C GLU A 179 6.18 -18.74 7.63
N VAL A 180 5.41 -19.74 8.06
CA VAL A 180 4.86 -20.75 7.14
C VAL A 180 3.79 -20.13 6.23
N PHE A 181 2.94 -19.27 6.79
CA PHE A 181 1.98 -18.49 6.02
C PHE A 181 2.65 -17.70 4.89
N ASN A 182 3.69 -16.94 5.22
CA ASN A 182 4.42 -16.11 4.25
C ASN A 182 5.02 -16.97 3.13
N ARG A 183 5.51 -18.18 3.41
CA ARG A 183 6.01 -19.09 2.36
C ARG A 183 4.92 -19.59 1.42
N LEU A 184 3.75 -19.95 1.94
CA LEU A 184 2.61 -20.32 1.08
C LEU A 184 2.09 -19.12 0.29
N ALA A 185 2.02 -17.94 0.91
CA ALA A 185 1.60 -16.70 0.27
C ALA A 185 2.54 -16.30 -0.88
N GLU A 186 3.85 -16.36 -0.65
CA GLU A 186 4.90 -16.17 -1.68
C GLU A 186 4.72 -17.17 -2.83
N LEU A 187 4.54 -18.46 -2.51
CA LEU A 187 4.36 -19.53 -3.49
C LEU A 187 3.12 -19.32 -4.38
N PHE A 188 1.97 -18.94 -3.79
CA PHE A 188 0.75 -18.66 -4.56
C PHE A 188 0.86 -17.39 -5.39
N ALA A 189 1.52 -16.35 -4.86
CA ALA A 189 1.78 -15.12 -5.60
C ALA A 189 2.69 -15.37 -6.81
N GLU A 190 3.74 -16.20 -6.67
CA GLU A 190 4.65 -16.55 -7.76
C GLU A 190 3.94 -17.33 -8.89
N GLN A 191 3.00 -18.20 -8.53
CA GLN A 191 2.18 -18.94 -9.50
C GLN A 191 1.05 -18.11 -10.12
N GLY A 192 0.71 -16.97 -9.51
CA GLY A 192 -0.51 -16.23 -9.83
C GLY A 192 -1.80 -16.97 -9.43
N ASP A 193 -1.74 -17.97 -8.54
CA ASP A 193 -2.92 -18.67 -8.02
C ASP A 193 -3.56 -17.87 -6.88
N TRP A 194 -4.15 -16.74 -7.23
CA TRP A 194 -4.81 -15.83 -6.29
C TRP A 194 -6.04 -16.45 -5.63
N ARG A 195 -6.64 -17.49 -6.22
CA ARG A 195 -7.79 -18.19 -5.63
C ARG A 195 -7.36 -19.11 -4.49
N ALA A 196 -6.27 -19.86 -4.66
CA ALA A 196 -5.68 -20.60 -3.55
C ALA A 196 -5.12 -19.67 -2.47
N GLY A 197 -4.47 -18.59 -2.87
CA GLY A 197 -4.02 -17.53 -1.97
C GLY A 197 -5.17 -16.93 -1.14
N LEU A 198 -6.31 -16.64 -1.76
CA LEU A 198 -7.49 -16.10 -1.07
C LEU A 198 -8.05 -17.07 -0.03
N ARG A 199 -8.11 -18.37 -0.33
CA ARG A 199 -8.54 -19.39 0.64
C ARG A 199 -7.62 -19.45 1.85
N LEU A 200 -6.30 -19.41 1.62
CA LEU A 200 -5.30 -19.35 2.70
C LEU A 200 -5.46 -18.08 3.55
N ALA A 201 -5.63 -16.94 2.88
CA ALA A 201 -5.78 -15.65 3.56
C ALA A 201 -7.04 -15.61 4.44
N ASN A 202 -8.19 -16.07 3.94
CA ASN A 202 -9.42 -16.19 4.73
C ASN A 202 -9.21 -17.05 5.98
N GLN A 203 -8.61 -18.24 5.82
CA GLN A 203 -8.31 -19.13 6.94
C GLN A 203 -7.45 -18.43 8.01
N TYR A 204 -6.42 -17.69 7.58
CA TYR A 204 -5.50 -17.00 8.49
C TYR A 204 -6.07 -15.74 9.13
N VAL A 205 -6.87 -14.97 8.39
CA VAL A 205 -7.61 -13.83 8.95
C VAL A 205 -8.56 -14.32 10.05
N LYS A 206 -9.21 -15.46 9.85
CA LYS A 206 -10.09 -16.07 10.85
C LYS A 206 -9.35 -16.65 12.07
N ALA A 207 -8.25 -17.35 11.84
CA ALA A 207 -7.54 -18.07 12.91
C ALA A 207 -6.54 -17.20 13.70
N VAL A 208 -5.81 -16.32 13.01
CA VAL A 208 -4.69 -15.55 13.57
C VAL A 208 -4.96 -14.04 13.53
N ASN A 209 -5.71 -13.57 12.53
CA ASN A 209 -6.11 -12.16 12.36
C ASN A 209 -4.90 -11.19 12.31
N SER A 210 -3.81 -11.57 11.63
CA SER A 210 -2.59 -10.78 11.54
C SER A 210 -2.62 -9.73 10.41
N PRO A 211 -1.82 -8.65 10.49
CA PRO A 211 -1.68 -7.67 9.41
C PRO A 211 -1.21 -8.27 8.08
N GLU A 212 -0.29 -9.25 8.12
CA GLU A 212 0.22 -9.95 6.95
C GLU A 212 -0.90 -10.70 6.23
N ALA A 213 -1.76 -11.38 7.00
CA ALA A 213 -2.91 -12.10 6.45
C ALA A 213 -3.93 -11.16 5.80
N LYS A 214 -4.23 -10.03 6.45
CA LYS A 214 -5.14 -9.00 5.92
C LYS A 214 -4.60 -8.38 4.63
N SER A 215 -3.32 -8.01 4.62
CA SER A 215 -2.65 -7.47 3.42
C SER A 215 -2.65 -8.47 2.27
N PHE A 216 -2.34 -9.74 2.54
CA PHE A 216 -2.37 -10.79 1.53
C PHE A 216 -3.79 -11.11 1.04
N PHE A 217 -4.80 -11.03 1.91
CA PHE A 217 -6.21 -11.14 1.52
C PHE A 217 -6.58 -10.08 0.48
N VAL A 218 -6.28 -8.81 0.75
CA VAL A 218 -6.53 -7.70 -0.19
C VAL A 218 -5.79 -7.93 -1.49
N LYS A 219 -4.51 -8.35 -1.43
CA LYS A 219 -3.71 -8.67 -2.62
C LYS A 219 -4.37 -9.76 -3.49
N CYS A 220 -4.91 -10.82 -2.86
CA CYS A 220 -5.54 -11.94 -3.55
C CYS A 220 -6.90 -11.57 -4.12
N VAL A 221 -7.79 -10.95 -3.33
CA VAL A 221 -9.17 -10.68 -3.76
C VAL A 221 -9.21 -9.71 -4.95
N THR A 222 -8.28 -8.75 -5.00
CA THR A 222 -8.15 -7.78 -6.10
C THR A 222 -7.58 -8.38 -7.38
N ARG A 223 -6.89 -9.52 -7.31
CA ARG A 223 -6.25 -10.18 -8.47
C ARG A 223 -6.94 -11.47 -8.91
N ALA A 224 -7.83 -12.04 -8.10
CA ALA A 224 -8.48 -13.32 -8.37
C ALA A 224 -9.58 -13.26 -9.45
N GLN A 225 -9.93 -12.07 -9.94
CA GLN A 225 -10.95 -11.84 -10.99
C GLN A 225 -12.25 -12.61 -10.69
N LEU A 226 -12.82 -12.33 -9.52
CA LEU A 226 -14.03 -13.01 -9.03
C LEU A 226 -15.27 -12.25 -9.48
N THR A 227 -16.33 -12.96 -9.85
CA THR A 227 -17.65 -12.38 -10.11
C THR A 227 -18.63 -12.63 -8.97
N GLN A 228 -18.33 -13.62 -8.12
CA GLN A 228 -19.08 -14.00 -6.93
C GLN A 228 -18.11 -14.46 -5.83
N VAL A 229 -18.55 -14.35 -4.59
CA VAL A 229 -17.79 -14.75 -3.40
C VAL A 229 -18.71 -15.43 -2.39
N ASN A 230 -18.13 -16.20 -1.48
CA ASN A 230 -18.86 -16.74 -0.33
C ASN A 230 -18.99 -15.69 0.80
N ASP A 231 -19.85 -15.97 1.77
CA ASP A 231 -20.15 -15.05 2.89
C ASP A 231 -18.91 -14.68 3.71
N GLU A 232 -17.98 -15.63 3.90
CA GLU A 232 -16.72 -15.37 4.64
C GLU A 232 -15.85 -14.34 3.91
N THR A 233 -15.70 -14.47 2.60
CA THR A 233 -14.93 -13.52 1.80
C THR A 233 -15.65 -12.18 1.74
N LEU A 234 -16.98 -12.17 1.60
CA LEU A 234 -17.78 -10.93 1.63
C LEU A 234 -17.63 -10.19 2.97
N ALA A 235 -17.70 -10.90 4.09
CA ALA A 235 -17.48 -10.34 5.42
C ALA A 235 -16.08 -9.72 5.55
N ASN A 236 -15.05 -10.38 5.01
CA ASN A 236 -13.69 -9.85 5.01
C ASN A 236 -13.51 -8.66 4.06
N ILE A 237 -14.23 -8.58 2.93
CA ILE A 237 -14.27 -7.38 2.08
C ILE A 237 -14.90 -6.21 2.85
N LEU A 238 -16.04 -6.44 3.50
CA LEU A 238 -16.72 -5.41 4.32
C LEU A 238 -15.81 -4.91 5.44
N ARG A 239 -15.12 -5.83 6.14
CA ARG A 239 -14.11 -5.48 7.14
C ARG A 239 -12.95 -4.70 6.52
N GLY A 240 -12.47 -5.07 5.34
CA GLY A 240 -11.39 -4.34 4.66
C GLY A 240 -11.76 -2.93 4.19
N LEU A 241 -13.05 -2.65 3.97
CA LEU A 241 -13.57 -1.31 3.68
C LEU A 241 -13.76 -0.44 4.93
N ASP A 242 -13.82 -1.06 6.12
CA ASP A 242 -14.08 -0.38 7.38
C ASP A 242 -12.86 -0.28 8.29
N GLU A 243 -12.16 -1.40 8.48
CA GLU A 243 -10.93 -1.53 9.23
C GLU A 243 -9.70 -1.14 8.39
N PRO A 244 -8.56 -0.79 9.03
CA PRO A 244 -7.30 -0.42 8.37
C PRO A 244 -6.56 -1.59 7.68
N TRP A 245 -7.18 -2.25 6.70
CA TRP A 245 -6.54 -3.37 5.96
C TRP A 245 -5.81 -2.89 4.71
N CYS A 246 -6.33 -1.85 4.04
CA CYS A 246 -5.79 -1.28 2.81
C CYS A 246 -6.35 0.14 2.59
N ASN A 247 -6.02 0.78 1.47
CA ASN A 247 -6.84 1.88 0.99
C ASN A 247 -8.17 1.29 0.49
N PRO A 248 -9.35 1.72 1.00
CA PRO A 248 -10.63 1.18 0.54
C PRO A 248 -10.82 1.25 -0.98
N GLY A 249 -10.21 2.25 -1.64
CA GLY A 249 -10.18 2.36 -3.10
C GLY A 249 -9.61 1.14 -3.82
N GLU A 250 -8.75 0.34 -3.17
CA GLU A 250 -8.24 -0.92 -3.71
C GLU A 250 -9.31 -2.03 -3.77
N LEU A 251 -10.28 -2.00 -2.85
CA LEU A 251 -11.38 -2.99 -2.79
C LEU A 251 -12.60 -2.54 -3.60
N THR A 252 -12.76 -1.25 -3.88
CA THR A 252 -13.94 -0.75 -4.62
C THR A 252 -14.16 -1.38 -6.00
N PRO A 253 -13.13 -1.69 -6.84
CA PRO A 253 -13.38 -2.31 -8.15
C PRO A 253 -13.93 -3.73 -8.03
N MET A 254 -13.42 -4.50 -7.06
CA MET A 254 -13.92 -5.83 -6.74
C MET A 254 -15.34 -5.74 -6.16
N GLY A 255 -15.58 -4.81 -5.23
CA GLY A 255 -16.91 -4.56 -4.69
C GLY A 255 -17.91 -4.17 -5.78
N ALA A 256 -17.52 -3.31 -6.73
CA ALA A 256 -18.34 -2.91 -7.86
C ALA A 256 -18.69 -4.11 -8.75
N THR A 257 -17.72 -5.01 -8.97
CA THR A 257 -17.97 -6.26 -9.71
C THR A 257 -19.01 -7.13 -9.01
N LEU A 258 -18.94 -7.30 -7.68
CA LEU A 258 -19.93 -8.08 -6.93
C LEU A 258 -21.31 -7.42 -6.96
N VAL A 259 -21.39 -6.12 -6.71
CA VAL A 259 -22.66 -5.37 -6.70
C VAL A 259 -23.34 -5.44 -8.07
N LYS A 260 -22.60 -5.29 -9.18
CA LYS A 260 -23.17 -5.39 -10.53
C LYS A 260 -23.62 -6.80 -10.92
N ASN A 261 -23.10 -7.84 -10.26
CA ASN A 261 -23.49 -9.23 -10.49
C ASN A 261 -24.50 -9.75 -9.46
N ASP A 262 -24.96 -8.89 -8.54
CA ASP A 262 -26.08 -9.20 -7.68
C ASP A 262 -27.35 -9.42 -8.51
N VAL A 263 -28.12 -10.45 -8.19
CA VAL A 263 -29.28 -10.91 -8.97
C VAL A 263 -30.36 -9.84 -9.12
N VAL A 264 -30.48 -8.93 -8.15
CA VAL A 264 -31.48 -7.85 -8.16
C VAL A 264 -30.92 -6.59 -8.82
N ILE A 265 -29.64 -6.29 -8.60
CA ILE A 265 -29.01 -5.05 -9.10
C ILE A 265 -28.62 -5.17 -10.58
N GLN A 266 -28.18 -6.35 -11.03
CA GLN A 266 -27.71 -6.56 -12.41
C GLN A 266 -28.73 -6.12 -13.48
N PRO A 267 -30.03 -6.48 -13.40
CA PRO A 267 -31.01 -6.01 -14.39
C PRO A 267 -31.20 -4.49 -14.39
N MET A 268 -31.11 -3.85 -13.21
CA MET A 268 -31.22 -2.38 -13.09
C MET A 268 -30.05 -1.69 -13.80
N VAL A 269 -28.83 -2.17 -13.55
CA VAL A 269 -27.63 -1.67 -14.21
C VAL A 269 -27.73 -1.84 -15.73
N GLY A 270 -28.21 -2.99 -16.20
CA GLY A 270 -28.44 -3.25 -17.63
C GLY A 270 -29.38 -2.24 -18.29
N LYS A 271 -30.55 -1.99 -17.67
CA LYS A 271 -31.52 -0.99 -18.15
C LYS A 271 -30.90 0.41 -18.24
N ILE A 272 -30.15 0.82 -17.22
CA ILE A 272 -29.51 2.15 -17.17
C ILE A 272 -28.44 2.29 -18.24
N VAL A 273 -27.56 1.29 -18.39
CA VAL A 273 -26.50 1.32 -19.40
C VAL A 273 -27.10 1.43 -20.80
N GLN A 274 -28.22 0.75 -21.07
CA GLN A 274 -28.91 0.82 -22.35
C GLN A 274 -29.64 2.16 -22.58
N ALA A 275 -30.21 2.74 -21.52
CA ALA A 275 -30.97 4.00 -21.62
C ALA A 275 -30.08 5.26 -21.62
N TRP A 276 -28.82 5.16 -21.17
CA TRP A 276 -27.94 6.31 -21.02
C TRP A 276 -27.78 7.11 -22.33
N PRO A 277 -27.87 8.46 -22.31
CA PRO A 277 -27.91 9.34 -21.14
C PRO A 277 -29.31 9.59 -20.54
N LYS A 278 -30.38 8.97 -21.05
CA LYS A 278 -31.74 9.14 -20.49
C LYS A 278 -31.81 8.57 -19.07
N ARG A 279 -32.20 9.41 -18.10
CA ARG A 279 -32.48 9.00 -16.72
C ARG A 279 -33.86 8.36 -16.64
N LEU A 280 -33.93 7.10 -16.23
CA LEU A 280 -35.20 6.38 -16.06
C LEU A 280 -35.93 6.85 -14.80
N PRO A 281 -37.26 7.01 -14.83
CA PRO A 281 -38.06 7.30 -13.63
C PRO A 281 -38.09 6.11 -12.68
N ALA A 282 -38.46 6.35 -11.42
CA ALA A 282 -38.41 5.35 -10.34
C ALA A 282 -39.17 4.05 -10.66
N ASN A 283 -40.33 4.14 -11.32
CA ASN A 283 -41.19 3.01 -11.69
C ASN A 283 -40.64 2.15 -12.85
N GLU A 284 -39.78 2.70 -13.70
CA GLU A 284 -39.09 1.94 -14.76
C GLU A 284 -37.81 1.29 -14.24
N LEU A 285 -37.20 1.94 -13.24
CA LEU A 285 -35.95 1.51 -12.61
C LEU A 285 -36.18 0.44 -11.52
N PHE A 286 -37.18 0.63 -10.67
CA PHE A 286 -37.50 -0.22 -9.51
C PHE A 286 -38.95 -0.72 -9.54
N ASP A 287 -39.16 -1.95 -9.06
CA ASP A 287 -40.36 -2.28 -8.30
C ASP A 287 -40.11 -1.99 -6.80
N THR A 288 -41.14 -2.05 -5.94
CA THR A 288 -40.98 -1.78 -4.49
C THR A 288 -39.97 -2.70 -3.79
N THR A 289 -39.71 -3.88 -4.35
CA THR A 289 -38.70 -4.82 -3.88
C THR A 289 -37.28 -4.36 -4.24
N GLY A 290 -37.09 -3.81 -5.43
CA GLY A 290 -35.78 -3.39 -5.95
C GLY A 290 -35.09 -2.28 -5.15
N LEU A 291 -35.81 -1.22 -4.78
CA LEU A 291 -35.24 -0.14 -3.95
C LEU A 291 -34.85 -0.65 -2.56
N ASN A 292 -35.70 -1.49 -1.96
CA ASN A 292 -35.40 -2.13 -0.68
C ASN A 292 -34.15 -3.03 -0.76
N CYS A 293 -33.96 -3.78 -1.85
CA CYS A 293 -32.75 -4.58 -2.04
C CYS A 293 -31.48 -3.73 -2.15
N LEU A 294 -31.51 -2.61 -2.88
CA LEU A 294 -30.40 -1.66 -2.91
C LEU A 294 -30.10 -1.08 -1.53
N ALA A 295 -31.15 -0.65 -0.83
CA ALA A 295 -31.04 -0.03 0.49
C ALA A 295 -30.47 -0.99 1.56
N ASN A 296 -30.70 -2.29 1.40
CA ASN A 296 -30.19 -3.33 2.29
C ASN A 296 -28.88 -3.97 1.82
N ASN A 297 -28.32 -3.56 0.67
CA ASN A 297 -27.04 -4.09 0.20
C ASN A 297 -25.88 -3.51 1.02
N ALA A 298 -25.37 -4.32 1.98
CA ALA A 298 -24.31 -3.90 2.89
C ALA A 298 -23.01 -3.51 2.17
N LEU A 299 -22.66 -4.22 1.08
CA LEU A 299 -21.44 -3.95 0.31
C LEU A 299 -21.52 -2.61 -0.41
N LEU A 300 -22.64 -2.34 -1.08
CA LEU A 300 -22.87 -1.06 -1.75
C LEU A 300 -22.81 0.10 -0.75
N LYS A 301 -23.50 0.00 0.39
CA LYS A 301 -23.46 1.04 1.43
C LYS A 301 -22.06 1.27 1.99
N ALA A 302 -21.32 0.19 2.28
CA ALA A 302 -19.93 0.29 2.74
C ALA A 302 -19.02 0.97 1.71
N MET A 303 -19.21 0.69 0.42
CA MET A 303 -18.46 1.34 -0.66
C MET A 303 -18.78 2.84 -0.77
N LEU A 304 -20.07 3.22 -0.74
CA LEU A 304 -20.54 4.60 -0.86
C LEU A 304 -19.97 5.55 0.19
N VAL A 305 -19.49 5.02 1.32
CA VAL A 305 -18.98 5.83 2.44
C VAL A 305 -17.48 5.70 2.66
N SER A 306 -16.77 4.91 1.85
CA SER A 306 -15.35 4.58 2.09
C SER A 306 -14.38 5.11 1.04
N ALA A 307 -14.77 5.17 -0.24
CA ALA A 307 -13.95 5.71 -1.33
C ALA A 307 -14.79 6.02 -2.58
N ALA A 308 -14.23 6.81 -3.50
CA ALA A 308 -14.86 7.06 -4.80
C ALA A 308 -15.09 5.74 -5.56
N ILE A 309 -16.28 5.58 -6.14
CA ILE A 309 -16.64 4.39 -6.90
C ILE A 309 -16.10 4.60 -8.31
N CYS A 310 -15.09 3.80 -8.66
CA CYS A 310 -14.40 3.87 -9.94
C CYS A 310 -15.01 2.91 -10.96
N ASP A 311 -16.32 3.01 -11.17
CA ASP A 311 -17.06 2.16 -12.12
C ASP A 311 -18.19 2.94 -12.80
N ILE A 312 -18.14 3.03 -14.13
CA ILE A 312 -19.07 3.82 -14.94
C ILE A 312 -20.51 3.35 -14.77
N ALA A 313 -20.75 2.03 -14.75
CA ALA A 313 -22.11 1.50 -14.72
C ALA A 313 -22.78 1.78 -13.36
N LEU A 314 -22.00 1.69 -12.27
CA LEU A 314 -22.48 2.12 -10.95
C LEU A 314 -22.61 3.64 -10.85
N GLU A 315 -21.70 4.43 -11.41
CA GLU A 315 -21.85 5.88 -11.48
C GLU A 315 -23.16 6.29 -12.15
N ARG A 316 -23.49 5.68 -13.30
CA ARG A 316 -24.76 5.92 -14.01
C ARG A 316 -25.98 5.51 -13.18
N LEU A 317 -25.90 4.38 -12.48
CA LEU A 317 -26.95 3.94 -11.56
C LEU A 317 -27.17 4.97 -10.44
N LEU A 318 -26.11 5.36 -9.75
CA LEU A 318 -26.18 6.30 -8.63
C LEU A 318 -26.62 7.69 -9.09
N THR A 319 -26.23 8.12 -10.28
CA THR A 319 -26.70 9.37 -10.89
C THR A 319 -28.20 9.32 -11.17
N THR A 320 -28.72 8.19 -11.65
CA THR A 320 -30.17 8.03 -11.87
C THR A 320 -30.94 7.97 -10.54
N ILE A 321 -30.42 7.26 -9.54
CA ILE A 321 -30.98 7.22 -8.18
C ILE A 321 -31.03 8.62 -7.56
N ARG A 322 -30.00 9.43 -7.79
CA ARG A 322 -29.94 10.81 -7.32
C ARG A 322 -31.08 11.67 -7.89
N LYS A 323 -31.49 11.43 -9.15
CA LYS A 323 -32.68 12.06 -9.74
C LYS A 323 -33.97 11.56 -9.08
N VAL A 324 -34.10 10.25 -8.86
CA VAL A 324 -35.27 9.67 -8.17
C VAL A 324 -35.44 10.25 -6.76
N LEU A 325 -34.34 10.42 -6.01
CA LEU A 325 -34.35 11.09 -4.71
C LEU A 325 -34.87 12.54 -4.83
N LEU A 326 -34.43 13.28 -5.85
CA LEU A 326 -34.89 14.65 -6.09
C LEU A 326 -36.40 14.70 -6.38
N ASP A 327 -36.93 13.73 -7.14
CA ASP A 327 -38.37 13.56 -7.37
C ASP A 327 -39.14 13.33 -6.07
N LEU A 328 -38.67 12.41 -5.23
CA LEU A 328 -39.29 12.12 -3.93
C LEU A 328 -39.24 13.33 -2.98
N ALA A 329 -38.15 14.09 -2.98
CA ALA A 329 -38.00 15.28 -2.13
C ALA A 329 -38.88 16.47 -2.58
N SER A 330 -39.30 16.49 -3.86
CA SER A 330 -40.10 17.58 -4.44
C SER A 330 -41.62 17.41 -4.20
N VAL A 331 -42.09 16.20 -3.88
CA VAL A 331 -43.53 15.92 -3.68
C VAL A 331 -43.87 16.04 -2.18
N TYR A 332 -44.39 17.19 -1.78
CA TYR A 332 -44.81 17.45 -0.39
C TYR A 332 -46.34 17.54 -0.25
N PRO A 333 -46.96 16.99 0.82
CA PRO A 333 -46.37 16.12 1.84
C PRO A 333 -46.23 14.69 1.30
N ILE A 334 -45.09 14.06 1.62
CA ILE A 334 -44.80 12.66 1.29
C ILE A 334 -45.96 11.78 1.79
N SER A 335 -46.66 11.07 0.91
CA SER A 335 -47.76 10.17 1.31
C SER A 335 -47.29 8.94 2.10
N SER A 336 -45.98 8.66 2.11
CA SER A 336 -45.33 7.60 2.90
C SER A 336 -43.87 7.94 3.18
N ALA A 337 -43.50 8.17 4.44
CA ALA A 337 -42.11 8.40 4.84
C ALA A 337 -41.20 7.25 4.39
N PRO A 338 -39.94 7.52 3.98
CA PRO A 338 -39.00 6.47 3.62
C PRO A 338 -38.75 5.56 4.82
N SER A 339 -38.49 4.28 4.57
CA SER A 339 -37.98 3.37 5.58
C SER A 339 -36.60 3.81 6.08
N ASN A 340 -36.22 3.37 7.28
CA ASN A 340 -34.88 3.67 7.83
C ASN A 340 -33.76 3.17 6.90
N ALA A 341 -33.94 2.03 6.22
CA ALA A 341 -32.97 1.49 5.29
C ALA A 341 -32.81 2.39 4.05
N GLU A 342 -33.91 2.91 3.50
CA GLU A 342 -33.88 3.83 2.36
C GLU A 342 -33.21 5.15 2.74
N LEU A 343 -33.55 5.72 3.90
CA LEU A 343 -32.92 6.96 4.39
C LEU A 343 -31.40 6.77 4.58
N ASP A 344 -30.98 5.66 5.18
CA ASP A 344 -29.56 5.30 5.34
C ASP A 344 -28.84 5.18 3.99
N PHE A 345 -29.45 4.51 3.01
CA PHE A 345 -28.90 4.43 1.67
C PHE A 345 -28.76 5.80 0.98
N TYR A 346 -29.76 6.68 1.09
CA TYR A 346 -29.65 8.03 0.53
C TYR A 346 -28.61 8.88 1.25
N CYS A 347 -28.45 8.71 2.57
CA CYS A 347 -27.37 9.35 3.32
C CYS A 347 -25.98 8.85 2.87
N ALA A 348 -25.85 7.54 2.61
CA ALA A 348 -24.64 6.97 2.02
C ALA A 348 -24.37 7.52 0.61
N LEU A 349 -25.41 7.70 -0.22
CA LEU A 349 -25.28 8.34 -1.54
C LEU A 349 -24.83 9.81 -1.43
N ALA A 350 -25.34 10.58 -0.45
CA ALA A 350 -24.87 11.94 -0.20
C ALA A 350 -23.40 11.97 0.20
N ARG A 351 -22.96 11.04 1.05
CA ARG A 351 -21.53 10.86 1.38
C ARG A 351 -20.71 10.51 0.14
N GLN A 352 -21.20 9.64 -0.74
CA GLN A 352 -20.52 9.32 -1.99
C GLN A 352 -20.35 10.56 -2.89
N CYS A 353 -21.40 11.39 -2.99
CA CYS A 353 -21.35 12.65 -3.75
C CYS A 353 -20.37 13.64 -3.12
N PHE A 354 -20.23 13.66 -1.80
CA PHE A 354 -19.20 14.47 -1.15
C PHE A 354 -17.78 13.92 -1.42
N ILE A 355 -17.61 12.60 -1.37
CA ILE A 355 -16.32 11.91 -1.59
C ILE A 355 -15.80 12.11 -3.01
N ASN A 356 -16.69 12.03 -4.01
CA ASN A 356 -16.34 12.26 -5.40
C ASN A 356 -16.40 13.75 -5.82
N GLU A 357 -16.67 14.64 -4.86
CA GLU A 357 -16.78 16.09 -5.05
C GLU A 357 -17.81 16.48 -6.10
N TYR A 358 -18.96 15.80 -6.06
CA TYR A 358 -20.15 16.09 -6.85
C TYR A 358 -19.94 15.92 -8.35
N VAL A 359 -18.96 15.13 -8.77
CA VAL A 359 -18.57 14.98 -10.18
C VAL A 359 -19.58 14.21 -11.06
N TYR A 360 -20.61 13.61 -10.46
CA TYR A 360 -21.69 12.98 -11.22
C TYR A 360 -22.46 13.99 -12.08
N ASP A 361 -22.78 13.57 -13.31
CA ASP A 361 -23.49 14.36 -14.32
C ASP A 361 -24.88 14.85 -13.84
N CYS A 362 -25.24 16.09 -14.20
CA CYS A 362 -26.45 16.74 -13.74
C CYS A 362 -27.20 17.36 -14.94
N ALA A 363 -28.39 16.85 -15.22
CA ALA A 363 -29.22 17.38 -16.29
C ALA A 363 -29.77 18.78 -15.95
N ASN A 364 -30.06 19.61 -16.95
CA ASN A 364 -30.54 20.98 -16.75
C ASN A 364 -31.84 21.04 -15.91
N ASP A 365 -32.76 20.10 -16.10
CA ASP A 365 -34.01 20.03 -15.32
C ASP A 365 -33.75 19.68 -13.85
N GLU A 366 -32.79 18.79 -13.57
CA GLU A 366 -32.34 18.48 -12.22
C GLU A 366 -31.70 19.70 -11.56
N PHE A 367 -30.82 20.37 -12.29
CA PHE A 367 -30.11 21.56 -11.82
C PHE A 367 -31.10 22.64 -11.36
N VAL A 368 -32.09 23.00 -12.18
CA VAL A 368 -33.09 24.02 -11.82
C VAL A 368 -33.83 23.64 -10.54
N ARG A 369 -34.29 22.39 -10.44
CA ARG A 369 -35.09 21.92 -9.31
C ARG A 369 -34.29 21.84 -8.01
N VAL A 370 -33.06 21.35 -8.07
CA VAL A 370 -32.23 21.24 -6.86
C VAL A 370 -31.73 22.60 -6.38
N ASN A 371 -31.54 23.58 -7.27
CA ASN A 371 -31.27 24.97 -6.86
C ASN A 371 -32.47 25.55 -6.08
N ALA A 372 -33.70 25.32 -6.53
CA ALA A 372 -34.88 25.76 -5.79
C ALA A 372 -34.95 25.15 -4.38
N LEU A 373 -34.75 23.82 -4.26
CA LEU A 373 -34.69 23.16 -2.94
C LEU A 373 -33.55 23.67 -2.06
N ARG A 374 -32.38 23.97 -2.64
CA ARG A 374 -31.26 24.56 -1.91
C ARG A 374 -31.66 25.94 -1.35
N ASP A 375 -32.28 26.78 -2.17
CA ASP A 375 -32.64 28.14 -1.76
C ASP A 375 -33.73 28.13 -0.69
N GLU A 376 -34.72 27.23 -0.79
CA GLU A 376 -35.68 26.95 0.28
C GLU A 376 -34.98 26.51 1.57
N MET A 377 -34.00 25.61 1.47
CA MET A 377 -33.23 25.13 2.62
C MET A 377 -32.39 26.24 3.27
N ILE A 378 -31.79 27.13 2.48
CA ILE A 378 -31.06 28.30 2.96
C ILE A 378 -32.02 29.24 3.71
N ALA A 379 -33.18 29.56 3.12
CA ALA A 379 -34.19 30.39 3.78
C ALA A 379 -34.68 29.77 5.10
N ALA A 380 -34.88 28.44 5.13
CA ALA A 380 -35.23 27.71 6.35
C ALA A 380 -34.11 27.71 7.39
N LEU A 381 -32.84 27.68 6.99
CA LEU A 381 -31.70 27.83 7.91
C LEU A 381 -31.64 29.23 8.51
N GLU A 382 -31.87 30.27 7.71
CA GLU A 382 -31.88 31.67 8.15
C GLU A 382 -33.00 31.94 9.15
N GLN A 383 -34.21 31.48 8.85
CA GLN A 383 -35.43 31.67 9.64
C GLN A 383 -35.61 30.63 10.76
N ASN A 384 -34.70 29.66 10.87
CA ASN A 384 -34.78 28.53 11.79
C ASN A 384 -36.08 27.72 11.68
N LEU A 385 -36.54 27.49 10.43
CA LEU A 385 -37.68 26.63 10.11
C LEU A 385 -37.25 25.16 10.08
N ASP A 386 -38.22 24.27 10.21
CA ASP A 386 -38.02 22.82 10.03
C ASP A 386 -37.60 22.51 8.60
N ILE A 387 -36.67 21.57 8.46
CA ILE A 387 -36.19 21.10 7.16
C ILE A 387 -36.50 19.60 7.06
N PRO A 388 -37.34 19.18 6.10
CA PRO A 388 -37.61 17.77 5.86
C PRO A 388 -36.32 16.98 5.58
N ALA A 389 -36.19 15.80 6.20
CA ALA A 389 -35.02 14.94 6.05
C ALA A 389 -34.69 14.64 4.58
N MET A 390 -35.70 14.32 3.76
CA MET A 390 -35.49 14.01 2.34
C MET A 390 -35.05 15.21 1.52
N GLN A 391 -35.47 16.43 1.86
CA GLN A 391 -34.98 17.65 1.21
C GLN A 391 -33.51 17.90 1.57
N LEU A 392 -33.15 17.76 2.86
CA LEU A 392 -31.76 17.86 3.30
C LEU A 392 -30.85 16.88 2.55
N VAL A 393 -31.24 15.60 2.47
CA VAL A 393 -30.43 14.56 1.80
C VAL A 393 -30.39 14.80 0.29
N ALA A 394 -31.49 15.20 -0.34
CA ALA A 394 -31.50 15.57 -1.76
C ALA A 394 -30.51 16.69 -2.04
N VAL A 395 -30.56 17.81 -1.30
CA VAL A 395 -29.60 18.91 -1.46
C VAL A 395 -28.17 18.43 -1.23
N ALA A 396 -27.93 17.58 -0.23
CA ALA A 396 -26.62 17.03 0.09
C ALA A 396 -26.01 16.14 -1.01
N THR A 397 -26.82 15.60 -1.94
CA THR A 397 -26.32 14.82 -3.09
C THR A 397 -25.89 15.68 -4.29
N TYR A 398 -26.23 16.97 -4.32
CA TYR A 398 -25.86 17.90 -5.39
C TYR A 398 -24.94 19.03 -4.94
N PHE A 399 -24.98 19.41 -3.66
CA PHE A 399 -24.22 20.53 -3.14
C PHE A 399 -23.41 20.18 -1.88
N PRO A 400 -22.20 20.75 -1.73
CA PRO A 400 -21.44 20.71 -0.48
C PRO A 400 -22.15 21.51 0.60
N LEU A 401 -22.75 20.81 1.57
CA LEU A 401 -23.51 21.45 2.66
C LEU A 401 -22.68 22.46 3.45
N ASN A 402 -21.40 22.18 3.67
CA ASN A 402 -20.47 23.09 4.37
C ASN A 402 -20.20 24.43 3.67
N ARG A 403 -20.61 24.60 2.41
CA ARG A 403 -20.49 25.85 1.66
C ARG A 403 -21.80 26.67 1.67
N LEU A 404 -22.87 26.14 2.25
CA LEU A 404 -24.14 26.88 2.36
C LEU A 404 -24.07 27.91 3.50
N PRO A 405 -24.73 29.07 3.36
CA PRO A 405 -24.86 30.04 4.44
C PRO A 405 -25.47 29.39 5.70
N ASN A 406 -24.89 29.68 6.86
CA ASN A 406 -25.35 29.18 8.16
C ASN A 406 -25.42 27.65 8.28
N SER A 407 -24.62 26.89 7.51
CA SER A 407 -24.64 25.42 7.50
C SER A 407 -24.41 24.79 8.89
N GLU A 408 -23.65 25.45 9.78
CA GLU A 408 -23.40 24.98 11.15
C GLU A 408 -24.70 24.81 11.96
N ARG A 409 -25.78 25.53 11.61
CA ARG A 409 -27.10 25.36 12.25
C ARG A 409 -27.71 23.98 11.99
N LEU A 410 -27.29 23.29 10.92
CA LEU A 410 -27.70 21.90 10.69
C LEU A 410 -27.26 20.99 11.85
N LEU A 411 -26.10 21.25 12.47
CA LEU A 411 -25.58 20.46 13.59
C LEU A 411 -26.30 20.74 14.92
N GLN A 412 -27.09 21.81 15.00
CA GLN A 412 -27.80 22.24 16.20
C GLN A 412 -29.24 21.69 16.28
N ARG A 413 -29.68 20.98 15.24
CA ARG A 413 -31.03 20.43 15.13
C ARG A 413 -31.08 18.97 15.59
N ALA A 414 -32.27 18.53 16.01
CA ALA A 414 -32.52 17.15 16.38
C ALA A 414 -32.73 16.28 15.13
N TRP A 415 -31.67 15.58 14.72
CA TRP A 415 -31.72 14.62 13.62
C TRP A 415 -31.66 13.18 14.14
N SER A 416 -32.02 12.22 13.30
CA SER A 416 -31.73 10.80 13.56
C SER A 416 -30.23 10.53 13.49
N ASP A 417 -29.77 9.44 14.11
CA ASP A 417 -28.35 9.03 14.09
C ASP A 417 -27.81 8.92 12.66
N VAL A 418 -28.60 8.35 11.75
CA VAL A 418 -28.26 8.19 10.32
C VAL A 418 -27.96 9.54 9.64
N LEU A 419 -28.77 10.57 9.91
CA LEU A 419 -28.56 11.90 9.37
C LEU A 419 -27.35 12.59 10.02
N MET A 420 -27.14 12.38 11.33
CA MET A 420 -25.95 12.90 12.01
C MET A 420 -24.66 12.28 11.48
N GLU A 421 -24.63 10.97 11.22
CA GLU A 421 -23.49 10.28 10.60
C GLU A 421 -23.18 10.80 9.19
N MET A 422 -24.17 11.32 8.46
CA MET A 422 -23.98 12.04 7.20
C MET A 422 -23.45 13.47 7.43
N LEU A 423 -24.02 14.21 8.39
CA LEU A 423 -23.68 15.62 8.63
C LEU A 423 -22.27 15.82 9.21
N ILE A 424 -21.75 14.86 9.98
CA ILE A 424 -20.39 14.93 10.54
C ILE A 424 -19.34 15.15 9.43
N PRO A 425 -19.19 14.26 8.43
CA PRO A 425 -18.19 14.45 7.38
C PRO A 425 -18.54 15.59 6.41
N LEU A 426 -19.83 15.91 6.22
CA LEU A 426 -20.26 16.93 5.25
C LEU A 426 -20.24 18.36 5.78
N VAL A 427 -20.27 18.57 7.11
CA VAL A 427 -20.37 19.90 7.74
C VAL A 427 -19.35 20.06 8.87
N SER A 428 -19.38 19.18 9.87
CA SER A 428 -18.55 19.29 11.08
C SER A 428 -17.05 19.19 10.78
N GLU A 429 -16.62 18.18 10.01
CA GLU A 429 -15.21 18.01 9.64
C GLU A 429 -14.66 19.20 8.82
N PRO A 430 -15.34 19.69 7.76
CA PRO A 430 -14.92 20.91 7.08
C PRO A 430 -14.88 22.17 7.96
N ALA A 431 -15.76 22.25 8.96
CA ALA A 431 -15.75 23.36 9.92
C ALA A 431 -14.48 23.36 10.78
N GLU A 432 -14.09 22.19 11.27
CA GLU A 432 -12.84 21.98 12.00
C GLU A 432 -11.62 22.33 11.12
N GLU A 433 -11.61 21.91 9.84
CA GLU A 433 -10.55 22.26 8.88
C GLU A 433 -10.40 23.79 8.71
N ARG A 434 -11.52 24.53 8.65
CA ARG A 434 -11.51 26.01 8.61
C ARG A 434 -10.89 26.61 9.87
N GLN A 435 -11.18 26.06 11.05
CA GLN A 435 -10.59 26.52 12.31
C GLN A 435 -9.08 26.26 12.33
N LEU A 436 -8.67 25.04 11.97
CA LEU A 436 -7.27 24.63 11.91
C LEU A 436 -6.44 25.45 10.93
N ARG A 437 -7.05 26.00 9.87
CA ARG A 437 -6.39 26.86 8.87
C ARG A 437 -5.60 27.99 9.51
N THR A 438 -6.15 28.60 10.57
CA THR A 438 -5.52 29.72 11.30
C THR A 438 -4.31 29.32 12.13
N THR A 439 -4.11 28.02 12.34
CA THR A 439 -3.06 27.46 13.20
C THR A 439 -1.90 26.84 12.40
N VAL A 440 -1.98 26.85 11.07
CA VAL A 440 -0.91 26.34 10.19
C VAL A 440 0.12 27.44 10.01
N SER A 441 1.37 27.15 10.39
CA SER A 441 2.48 28.09 10.25
C SER A 441 2.77 28.38 8.77
N GLN A 442 3.17 29.61 8.44
CA GLN A 442 3.60 29.99 7.10
C GLN A 442 5.12 30.22 7.12
N LEU A 443 5.89 29.37 6.44
CA LEU A 443 7.36 29.43 6.46
C LEU A 443 7.92 30.37 5.38
N THR A 444 7.20 30.53 4.27
CA THR A 444 7.62 31.36 3.14
C THR A 444 6.41 32.12 2.59
N THR A 445 6.67 33.20 1.86
CA THR A 445 5.68 33.76 0.93
C THR A 445 5.42 32.80 -0.23
N ILE A 446 4.23 32.88 -0.83
CA ILE A 446 3.91 32.20 -2.09
C ILE A 446 3.92 33.25 -3.18
N GLU A 447 4.86 33.14 -4.10
CA GLU A 447 5.14 34.15 -5.12
C GLU A 447 5.37 33.51 -6.49
N GLY A 448 5.07 34.26 -7.55
CA GLY A 448 5.21 33.78 -8.92
C GLY A 448 3.91 33.22 -9.46
N GLU A 449 3.71 33.42 -10.76
CA GLU A 449 2.46 33.11 -11.46
C GLU A 449 2.07 31.64 -11.35
N VAL A 450 3.03 30.74 -11.57
CA VAL A 450 2.80 29.28 -11.50
C VAL A 450 2.47 28.83 -10.07
N SER A 451 3.24 29.26 -9.07
CA SER A 451 2.98 28.88 -7.67
C SER A 451 1.60 29.36 -7.21
N LEU A 452 1.20 30.58 -7.57
CA LEU A 452 -0.12 31.13 -7.26
C LEU A 452 -1.24 30.37 -8.02
N ALA A 453 -1.03 30.03 -9.29
CA ALA A 453 -2.01 29.27 -10.08
C ALA A 453 -2.23 27.86 -9.51
N VAL A 454 -1.15 27.15 -9.19
CA VAL A 454 -1.20 25.82 -8.57
C VAL A 454 -1.81 25.88 -7.17
N GLN A 455 -1.42 26.87 -6.36
CA GLN A 455 -2.03 27.11 -5.05
C GLN A 455 -3.55 27.32 -5.17
N ASN A 456 -4.00 28.22 -6.04
CA ASN A 456 -5.42 28.53 -6.22
C ASN A 456 -6.23 27.29 -6.60
N MET A 457 -5.67 26.43 -7.48
CA MET A 457 -6.30 25.17 -7.85
C MET A 457 -6.53 24.24 -6.64
N TYR A 458 -5.53 24.09 -5.76
CA TYR A 458 -5.63 23.22 -4.57
C TYR A 458 -6.31 23.89 -3.36
N GLU A 459 -6.43 25.22 -3.35
CA GLU A 459 -7.23 25.95 -2.35
C GLU A 459 -8.73 25.75 -2.59
N GLU A 460 -9.14 25.70 -3.86
CA GLU A 460 -10.52 25.40 -4.24
C GLU A 460 -10.89 23.93 -3.97
N ASN A 461 -9.94 23.03 -4.23
CA ASN A 461 -10.10 21.58 -4.19
C ASN A 461 -8.85 20.89 -3.59
N PRO A 462 -8.81 20.66 -2.27
CA PRO A 462 -7.71 19.95 -1.61
C PRO A 462 -7.53 18.55 -2.18
N TYR A 463 -6.29 18.14 -2.44
CA TYR A 463 -5.98 16.88 -3.12
C TYR A 463 -4.78 16.14 -2.48
N PRO A 464 -4.79 14.79 -2.46
CA PRO A 464 -5.93 13.91 -2.75
C PRO A 464 -6.89 13.78 -1.56
N ARG A 465 -8.20 13.84 -1.74
CA ARG A 465 -9.13 13.55 -0.62
C ARG A 465 -9.21 12.05 -0.33
N TRP A 466 -9.25 11.67 0.96
CA TRP A 466 -9.32 10.27 1.37
C TRP A 466 -10.12 10.09 2.67
N VAL A 467 -11.07 9.16 2.69
CA VAL A 467 -11.98 9.01 3.84
C VAL A 467 -11.35 8.21 4.95
N LYS A 468 -11.09 6.92 4.67
CA LYS A 468 -10.53 5.96 5.62
C LYS A 468 -9.13 5.59 5.15
N ARG A 469 -8.13 5.89 5.98
CA ARG A 469 -6.82 5.24 5.88
C ARG A 469 -6.15 5.18 7.23
N PHE A 470 -5.57 4.03 7.52
CA PHE A 470 -4.30 3.94 8.21
C PHE A 470 -3.69 2.57 7.93
N PHE A 471 -2.37 2.49 7.80
CA PHE A 471 -1.67 1.20 7.73
C PHE A 471 -0.56 1.28 8.76
N ALA A 472 -0.67 0.51 9.84
CA ALA A 472 0.38 0.43 10.84
C ALA A 472 1.41 -0.61 10.37
N ILE A 473 2.39 -0.19 9.57
CA ILE A 473 3.62 -0.98 9.43
C ILE A 473 4.37 -0.85 10.76
N ALA A 474 4.97 -1.93 11.25
CA ALA A 474 5.89 -1.82 12.37
C ALA A 474 7.01 -0.83 11.98
N PRO A 475 7.22 0.27 12.72
CA PRO A 475 8.20 1.27 12.36
C PRO A 475 9.58 0.63 12.27
N ALA A 476 10.28 0.87 11.17
CA ALA A 476 11.62 0.38 10.93
C ALA A 476 12.63 1.52 11.04
N THR A 477 13.89 1.21 11.32
CA THR A 477 14.94 2.20 11.11
C THR A 477 15.07 2.47 9.61
N LEU A 478 15.44 3.70 9.23
CA LEU A 478 15.65 4.05 7.82
C LEU A 478 16.58 3.07 7.11
N ASN A 479 17.68 2.69 7.78
CA ASN A 479 18.67 1.79 7.21
C ASN A 479 18.10 0.38 6.96
N ASP A 480 17.32 -0.15 7.89
CA ASP A 480 16.70 -1.48 7.73
C ASP A 480 15.66 -1.45 6.59
N LEU A 481 14.93 -0.34 6.46
CA LEU A 481 13.97 -0.15 5.39
C LEU A 481 14.66 -0.09 4.02
N LEU A 482 15.70 0.73 3.87
CA LEU A 482 16.44 0.82 2.60
C LEU A 482 17.13 -0.50 2.25
N SER A 483 17.74 -1.18 3.23
CA SER A 483 18.41 -2.48 3.02
C SER A 483 17.44 -3.59 2.61
N SER A 484 16.17 -3.51 3.04
CA SER A 484 15.16 -4.51 2.66
C SER A 484 14.61 -4.30 1.24
N HIS A 485 14.66 -3.07 0.72
CA HIS A 485 14.17 -2.75 -0.62
C HIS A 485 15.28 -2.77 -1.68
N PHE A 486 16.50 -2.39 -1.32
CA PHE A 486 17.59 -2.19 -2.27
C PHE A 486 18.81 -3.06 -1.93
N PRO A 487 19.27 -3.90 -2.88
CA PRO A 487 20.39 -4.83 -2.65
C PRO A 487 21.78 -4.15 -2.68
N ILE A 488 21.87 -2.84 -2.96
CA ILE A 488 23.13 -2.09 -3.08
C ILE A 488 23.57 -1.56 -1.70
N PRO A 489 24.89 -1.49 -1.41
CA PRO A 489 25.39 -0.73 -0.27
C PRO A 489 25.14 0.77 -0.48
N PHE A 490 24.08 1.30 0.13
CA PHE A 490 24.00 2.72 0.48
C PHE A 490 24.89 2.98 1.70
N GLN A 491 25.34 4.21 1.88
CA GLN A 491 26.07 4.58 3.10
C GLN A 491 25.06 4.70 4.25
N PRO A 492 25.11 3.85 5.28
CA PRO A 492 24.13 3.91 6.37
C PRO A 492 24.21 5.25 7.10
N LEU A 493 23.06 5.80 7.48
CA LEU A 493 22.99 6.88 8.45
C LEU A 493 23.25 6.33 9.86
N ASP A 494 23.56 7.18 10.83
CA ASP A 494 23.72 6.76 12.23
C ASP A 494 22.43 6.12 12.76
N LYS A 495 22.51 4.86 13.21
CA LYS A 495 21.34 4.00 13.46
C LYS A 495 20.49 4.38 14.68
N GLU A 496 20.99 5.24 15.57
CA GLU A 496 20.41 5.46 16.90
C GLU A 496 19.93 6.90 17.16
N ARG A 497 20.09 7.82 16.21
CA ARG A 497 19.63 9.20 16.38
C ARG A 497 18.23 9.42 15.80
N ASP A 498 17.54 10.43 16.31
CA ASP A 498 16.31 10.92 15.71
C ASP A 498 16.59 11.46 14.30
N ILE A 499 15.67 11.19 13.36
CA ILE A 499 15.79 11.65 11.97
C ILE A 499 14.85 12.82 11.70
N GLU A 500 15.38 13.86 11.06
CA GLU A 500 14.61 14.99 10.56
C GLU A 500 14.18 14.70 9.12
N VAL A 501 12.88 14.68 8.89
CA VAL A 501 12.29 14.38 7.58
C VAL A 501 11.54 15.60 7.04
N LEU A 502 11.81 15.98 5.80
CA LEU A 502 10.98 16.93 5.05
C LEU A 502 10.09 16.16 4.08
N VAL A 503 8.78 16.34 4.17
CA VAL A 503 7.84 15.92 3.12
C VAL A 503 7.43 17.17 2.36
N ALA A 504 8.02 17.36 1.19
CA ALA A 504 7.79 18.52 0.33
C ALA A 504 6.67 18.23 -0.67
N GLY A 505 5.51 18.89 -0.47
CA GLY A 505 4.28 18.60 -1.20
C GLY A 505 3.48 17.50 -0.52
N CYS A 506 3.07 17.71 0.73
CA CYS A 506 2.37 16.69 1.50
C CYS A 506 0.89 16.54 1.11
N GLY A 507 0.33 17.49 0.34
CA GLY A 507 -1.08 17.55 0.01
C GLY A 507 -1.95 17.47 1.27
N THR A 508 -2.95 16.61 1.22
CA THR A 508 -3.88 16.29 2.32
C THR A 508 -3.31 15.33 3.39
N GLY A 509 -1.98 15.17 3.45
CA GLY A 509 -1.29 14.50 4.55
C GLY A 509 -1.14 12.98 4.44
N GLN A 510 -1.66 12.36 3.38
CA GLN A 510 -1.56 10.90 3.22
C GLN A 510 -0.11 10.41 3.17
N HIS A 511 0.76 11.15 2.48
CA HIS A 511 2.19 10.85 2.39
C HIS A 511 2.89 11.11 3.72
N SER A 512 2.76 12.31 4.29
CA SER A 512 3.41 12.69 5.55
C SER A 512 3.02 11.81 6.73
N ILE A 513 1.75 11.44 6.84
CA ILE A 513 1.27 10.48 7.83
C ILE A 513 1.93 9.12 7.64
N SER A 514 2.00 8.61 6.40
CA SER A 514 2.67 7.34 6.12
C SER A 514 4.15 7.40 6.51
N THR A 515 4.83 8.49 6.20
CA THR A 515 6.26 8.70 6.50
C THR A 515 6.51 8.73 8.00
N ALA A 516 5.66 9.43 8.76
CA ALA A 516 5.74 9.57 10.21
C ALA A 516 5.66 8.24 10.97
N LEU A 517 5.01 7.22 10.38
CA LEU A 517 4.81 5.90 10.97
C LEU A 517 5.80 4.87 10.46
N LYS A 518 6.28 5.07 9.22
CA LYS A 518 7.22 4.18 8.55
C LYS A 518 8.56 4.16 9.27
N PHE A 519 8.99 5.31 9.76
CA PHE A 519 10.29 5.48 10.38
C PHE A 519 10.23 5.52 11.90
N LYS A 520 11.08 4.73 12.54
CA LYS A 520 11.34 4.83 13.98
C LYS A 520 12.09 6.15 14.26
N ASN A 521 11.69 6.85 15.32
CA ASN A 521 12.33 8.09 15.80
C ASN A 521 12.38 9.21 14.74
N ALA A 522 11.30 9.42 14.00
CA ALA A 522 11.22 10.46 12.98
C ALA A 522 10.39 11.67 13.44
N HIS A 523 10.91 12.87 13.16
CA HIS A 523 10.17 14.12 13.19
C HIS A 523 9.97 14.61 11.75
N VAL A 524 8.71 14.80 11.36
CA VAL A 524 8.34 15.15 9.99
C VAL A 524 7.91 16.60 9.95
N LEU A 525 8.61 17.43 9.16
CA LEU A 525 8.08 18.68 8.65
C LEU A 525 7.37 18.39 7.32
N ALA A 526 6.06 18.55 7.28
CA ALA A 526 5.23 18.38 6.10
C ALA A 526 4.80 19.75 5.57
N ILE A 527 5.12 20.04 4.32
CA ILE A 527 4.82 21.34 3.70
C ILE A 527 3.97 21.20 2.45
N ASP A 528 3.16 22.21 2.19
CA ASP A 528 2.37 22.35 0.97
C ASP A 528 2.09 23.84 0.66
N LEU A 529 1.68 24.15 -0.57
CA LEU A 529 1.25 25.49 -0.96
C LEU A 529 -0.16 25.82 -0.45
N SER A 530 -1.04 24.81 -0.35
CA SER A 530 -2.46 24.98 -0.02
C SER A 530 -2.70 24.84 1.48
N LEU A 531 -3.22 25.91 2.10
CA LEU A 531 -3.70 25.86 3.49
C LEU A 531 -4.90 24.94 3.62
N SER A 532 -5.77 24.86 2.60
CA SER A 532 -6.91 23.93 2.62
C SER A 532 -6.45 22.46 2.67
N SER A 533 -5.40 22.11 1.92
CA SER A 533 -4.77 20.77 1.97
C SER A 533 -4.12 20.51 3.34
N LEU A 534 -3.37 21.48 3.86
CA LEU A 534 -2.70 21.37 5.16
C LEU A 534 -3.67 21.27 6.34
N SER A 535 -4.76 22.03 6.32
CA SER A 535 -5.85 21.94 7.31
C SER A 535 -6.45 20.54 7.36
N TYR A 536 -6.72 19.97 6.19
CA TYR A 536 -7.21 18.60 6.07
C TYR A 536 -6.20 17.60 6.63
N ALA A 537 -4.93 17.73 6.24
CA ALA A 537 -3.84 16.88 6.72
C ALA A 537 -3.71 16.92 8.24
N LYS A 538 -3.76 18.12 8.83
CA LYS A 538 -3.65 18.36 10.27
C LYS A 538 -4.81 17.72 11.03
N ARG A 539 -6.05 17.90 10.57
CA ARG A 539 -7.23 17.23 11.14
C ARG A 539 -7.08 15.70 11.09
N LYS A 540 -6.69 15.16 9.93
CA LYS A 540 -6.50 13.72 9.74
C LYS A 540 -5.41 13.14 10.65
N SER A 541 -4.34 13.88 10.92
CA SER A 541 -3.32 13.50 11.90
C SER A 541 -3.89 13.52 13.33
N GLN A 542 -4.65 14.55 13.70
CA GLN A 542 -5.27 14.69 15.03
C GLN A 542 -6.29 13.59 15.33
N GLU A 543 -7.18 13.27 14.36
CA GLU A 543 -8.14 12.16 14.40
C GLU A 543 -7.46 10.81 14.76
N ARG A 544 -6.18 10.67 14.40
CA ARG A 544 -5.39 9.43 14.56
C ARG A 544 -4.35 9.50 15.69
N GLY A 545 -4.31 10.60 16.45
CA GLY A 545 -3.34 10.79 17.53
C GLY A 545 -1.88 10.84 17.07
N ILE A 546 -1.62 11.28 15.83
CA ILE A 546 -0.26 11.40 15.28
C ILE A 546 0.32 12.75 15.71
N THR A 547 1.43 12.73 16.44
CA THR A 547 2.00 13.92 17.08
C THR A 547 3.40 14.30 16.56
N ASN A 548 4.02 13.46 15.74
CA ASN A 548 5.37 13.68 15.21
C ASN A 548 5.40 14.30 13.79
N VAL A 549 4.35 15.04 13.43
CA VAL A 549 4.22 15.76 12.15
C VAL A 549 3.86 17.21 12.39
N ASP A 550 4.72 18.11 11.94
CA ASP A 550 4.47 19.55 11.88
C ASP A 550 4.02 19.93 10.47
N TYR A 551 2.88 20.60 10.35
CA TYR A 551 2.35 21.09 9.08
C TYR A 551 2.63 22.58 8.91
N ALA A 552 3.16 22.98 7.76
CA ALA A 552 3.39 24.38 7.45
C ALA A 552 3.19 24.72 5.97
N GLN A 553 2.69 25.91 5.69
CA GLN A 553 2.60 26.42 4.33
C GLN A 553 3.97 26.89 3.86
N ALA A 554 4.40 26.41 2.69
CA ALA A 554 5.64 26.86 2.07
C ALA A 554 5.66 26.64 0.55
N ASP A 555 6.40 27.50 -0.16
CA ASP A 555 6.76 27.37 -1.56
C ASP A 555 8.16 26.74 -1.67
N ILE A 556 8.25 25.61 -2.38
CA ILE A 556 9.52 24.92 -2.64
C ILE A 556 10.54 25.87 -3.26
N MET A 557 10.10 26.80 -4.12
CA MET A 557 10.98 27.76 -4.79
C MET A 557 11.60 28.80 -3.85
N LYS A 558 11.10 28.92 -2.61
CA LYS A 558 11.58 29.86 -1.58
C LYS A 558 12.24 29.16 -0.38
N LEU A 559 12.25 27.83 -0.36
CA LEU A 559 12.78 27.06 0.77
C LEU A 559 14.30 27.16 0.97
N GLY A 560 15.06 27.67 -0.01
CA GLY A 560 16.51 27.81 0.11
C GLY A 560 16.95 28.71 1.28
N GLU A 561 16.06 29.57 1.77
CA GLU A 561 16.30 30.47 2.92
C GLU A 561 16.07 29.79 4.28
N LEU A 562 15.50 28.57 4.27
CA LEU A 562 15.22 27.83 5.49
C LEU A 562 16.53 27.42 6.17
N LYS A 563 16.78 27.93 7.38
CA LYS A 563 17.94 27.56 8.21
C LYS A 563 17.76 26.20 8.90
N ARG A 564 17.31 25.19 8.15
CA ARG A 564 17.14 23.80 8.60
C ARG A 564 17.73 22.85 7.56
N SER A 565 18.13 21.66 8.00
CA SER A 565 18.58 20.59 7.11
C SER A 565 18.00 19.26 7.55
N PHE A 566 17.79 18.35 6.60
CA PHE A 566 17.06 17.11 6.79
C PHE A 566 17.93 15.89 6.45
N ASP A 567 17.67 14.79 7.15
CA ASP A 567 18.27 13.47 6.86
C ASP A 567 17.59 12.79 5.68
N VAL A 568 16.28 12.99 5.59
CA VAL A 568 15.40 12.42 4.56
C VAL A 568 14.55 13.54 3.97
N ILE A 569 14.48 13.58 2.64
CA ILE A 569 13.49 14.41 1.94
C ILE A 569 12.64 13.51 1.06
N GLU A 570 11.32 13.56 1.21
CA GLU A 570 10.38 12.88 0.31
C GLU A 570 9.58 13.94 -0.44
N SER A 571 9.58 13.86 -1.78
CA SER A 571 8.79 14.76 -2.63
C SER A 571 8.20 13.96 -3.78
N GLY A 572 6.90 13.67 -3.68
CA GLY A 572 6.16 12.93 -4.69
C GLY A 572 4.94 13.70 -5.12
N GLY A 573 4.74 13.85 -6.42
CA GLY A 573 3.53 14.50 -6.95
C GLY A 573 3.58 16.03 -7.04
N VAL A 574 4.75 16.69 -6.87
CA VAL A 574 4.80 18.18 -6.86
C VAL A 574 5.90 18.82 -7.69
N LEU A 575 7.09 18.21 -7.81
CA LEU A 575 8.22 18.85 -8.53
C LEU A 575 7.87 19.14 -9.98
N HIS A 576 7.09 18.27 -10.62
CA HIS A 576 6.64 18.43 -12.00
C HIS A 576 5.55 19.49 -12.19
N HIS A 577 5.02 20.08 -11.13
CA HIS A 577 4.06 21.20 -11.19
C HIS A 577 4.72 22.56 -10.96
N LEU A 578 6.03 22.60 -10.65
CA LEU A 578 6.78 23.85 -10.50
C LEU A 578 7.05 24.51 -11.85
N ALA A 579 7.33 25.82 -11.85
CA ALA A 579 7.74 26.55 -13.05
C ALA A 579 9.06 26.02 -13.64
N ASP A 580 9.99 25.62 -12.78
CA ASP A 580 11.22 24.91 -13.13
C ASP A 580 11.42 23.74 -12.14
N PRO A 581 11.04 22.51 -12.55
CA PRO A 581 11.22 21.31 -11.72
C PRO A 581 12.66 21.06 -11.28
N TRP A 582 13.64 21.39 -12.12
CA TRP A 582 15.05 21.13 -11.84
C TRP A 582 15.60 22.14 -10.84
N ALA A 583 15.21 23.41 -10.93
CA ALA A 583 15.54 24.41 -9.91
C ALA A 583 14.91 24.07 -8.56
N GLY A 584 13.62 23.69 -8.54
CA GLY A 584 12.95 23.24 -7.32
C GLY A 584 13.65 22.02 -6.69
N TRP A 585 14.06 21.05 -7.51
CA TRP A 585 14.81 19.90 -7.02
C TRP A 585 16.17 20.32 -6.42
N ARG A 586 16.91 21.24 -7.04
CA ARG A 586 18.18 21.77 -6.48
C ARG A 586 17.97 22.47 -5.14
N ILE A 587 16.85 23.18 -4.94
CA ILE A 587 16.52 23.79 -3.65
C ILE A 587 16.28 22.71 -2.58
N LEU A 588 15.55 21.65 -2.89
CA LEU A 588 15.40 20.54 -1.95
C LEU A 588 16.76 19.89 -1.62
N LEU A 589 17.65 19.75 -2.62
CA LEU A 589 19.00 19.22 -2.42
C LEU A 589 19.88 20.10 -1.53
N SER A 590 19.67 21.43 -1.51
CA SER A 590 20.43 22.32 -0.60
C SER A 590 20.04 22.11 0.86
N LEU A 591 18.82 21.62 1.12
CA LEU A 591 18.34 21.27 2.47
C LEU A 591 18.71 19.84 2.89
N LEU A 592 19.11 18.98 1.96
CA LEU A 592 19.52 17.61 2.24
C LEU A 592 20.95 17.57 2.80
N ARG A 593 21.11 16.97 3.99
CA ARG A 593 22.43 16.79 4.64
C ARG A 593 23.37 15.93 3.77
N PRO A 594 24.70 16.12 3.85
CA PRO A 594 25.65 15.20 3.24
C PRO A 594 25.42 13.76 3.72
N GLY A 595 25.34 12.80 2.79
CA GLY A 595 24.97 11.41 3.08
C GLY A 595 23.47 11.15 3.26
N GLY A 596 22.64 12.20 3.30
CA GLY A 596 21.18 12.10 3.40
C GLY A 596 20.55 11.44 2.17
N VAL A 597 19.32 10.96 2.33
CA VAL A 597 18.58 10.23 1.30
C VAL A 597 17.32 10.98 0.87
N MET A 598 16.87 10.73 -0.35
CA MET A 598 15.71 11.40 -0.91
C MET A 598 14.84 10.42 -1.71
N CYS A 599 13.53 10.53 -1.56
CA CYS A 599 12.55 9.82 -2.38
C CYS A 599 11.86 10.82 -3.30
N ILE A 600 11.98 10.62 -4.61
CA ILE A 600 11.43 11.51 -5.64
C ILE A 600 10.40 10.77 -6.47
N ALA A 601 9.31 11.47 -6.83
CA ALA A 601 8.36 11.01 -7.84
C ALA A 601 8.13 12.02 -8.97
N LEU A 602 8.29 11.58 -10.22
CA LEU A 602 8.18 12.40 -11.44
C LEU A 602 7.33 11.71 -12.50
N TYR A 603 6.59 12.47 -13.32
CA TYR A 603 5.82 11.90 -14.42
C TYR A 603 6.71 11.54 -15.61
N SER A 604 6.46 10.36 -16.18
CA SER A 604 7.07 9.87 -17.41
C SER A 604 6.48 10.56 -18.64
N GLU A 605 7.34 11.03 -19.55
CA GLU A 605 6.91 11.48 -20.88
C GLU A 605 6.15 10.37 -21.63
N MET A 606 6.66 9.14 -21.57
CA MET A 606 6.14 8.02 -22.35
C MET A 606 4.83 7.49 -21.77
N ALA A 607 4.77 7.35 -20.44
CA ALA A 607 3.62 6.74 -19.78
C ALA A 607 2.41 7.69 -19.65
N ARG A 608 2.60 9.01 -19.84
CA ARG A 608 1.53 10.02 -19.81
C ARG A 608 0.82 10.23 -21.15
N CYS A 609 1.12 9.45 -22.19
CA CYS A 609 0.55 9.62 -23.53
C CYS A 609 -0.99 9.71 -23.56
N ASP A 610 -1.68 8.86 -22.78
CA ASP A 610 -3.16 8.88 -22.71
C ASP A 610 -3.69 10.18 -22.07
N VAL A 611 -2.95 10.75 -21.10
CA VAL A 611 -3.28 12.03 -20.46
C VAL A 611 -3.05 13.19 -21.41
N VAL A 612 -1.95 13.17 -22.16
CA VAL A 612 -1.66 14.18 -23.21
C VAL A 612 -2.79 14.22 -24.22
N ARG A 613 -3.23 13.05 -24.69
CA ARG A 613 -4.36 12.96 -25.62
C ARG A 613 -5.67 13.47 -25.02
N GLY A 614 -5.94 13.17 -23.74
CA GLY A 614 -7.10 13.72 -23.03
C GLY A 614 -7.07 15.25 -22.95
N ARG A 615 -5.88 15.84 -22.73
CA ARG A 615 -5.68 17.30 -22.72
C ARG A 615 -5.84 17.94 -24.09
N GLU A 616 -5.40 17.26 -25.16
CA GLU A 616 -5.65 17.72 -26.53
C GLU A 616 -7.15 17.77 -26.84
N LEU A 617 -7.92 16.77 -26.42
CA LEU A 617 -9.39 16.79 -26.54
C LEU A 617 -10.00 17.99 -25.78
N ILE A 618 -9.57 18.22 -24.53
CA ILE A 618 -10.02 19.36 -23.72
C ILE A 618 -9.75 20.68 -24.43
N ALA A 619 -8.55 20.86 -24.99
CA ALA A 619 -8.18 22.06 -25.73
C ALA A 619 -9.00 22.23 -27.01
N GLN A 620 -9.26 21.15 -27.75
CA GLN A 620 -10.09 21.16 -28.97
C GLN A 620 -11.56 21.51 -28.68
N ARG A 621 -12.09 21.04 -27.55
CA ARG A 621 -13.49 21.27 -27.14
C ARG A 621 -13.68 22.58 -26.35
N GLY A 622 -12.60 23.12 -25.80
CA GLY A 622 -12.66 24.32 -24.96
C GLY A 622 -13.28 24.07 -23.58
N TYR A 623 -13.12 22.86 -23.01
CA TYR A 623 -13.64 22.57 -21.68
C TYR A 623 -12.88 23.38 -20.61
N ALA A 624 -13.63 24.10 -19.78
CA ALA A 624 -13.07 24.82 -18.65
C ALA A 624 -12.69 23.87 -17.50
N SER A 625 -11.73 24.27 -16.66
CA SER A 625 -11.33 23.53 -15.44
C SER A 625 -12.35 23.62 -14.28
N THR A 626 -13.58 24.07 -14.57
CA THR A 626 -14.70 24.11 -13.63
C THR A 626 -15.30 22.72 -13.43
N LEU A 627 -16.08 22.53 -12.36
CA LEU A 627 -16.79 21.26 -12.14
C LEU A 627 -17.66 20.85 -13.34
N GLU A 628 -18.32 21.82 -13.98
CA GLU A 628 -19.16 21.57 -15.14
C GLU A 628 -18.35 21.17 -16.38
N GLY A 629 -17.22 21.85 -16.66
CA GLY A 629 -16.33 21.44 -17.75
C GLY A 629 -15.71 20.07 -17.54
N ILE A 630 -15.37 19.72 -16.29
CA ILE A 630 -14.91 18.37 -15.90
C ILE A 630 -16.01 17.33 -16.15
N ARG A 631 -17.26 17.60 -15.73
CA ARG A 631 -18.39 16.69 -15.98
C ARG A 631 -18.59 16.43 -17.47
N GLN A 632 -18.63 17.50 -18.27
CA GLN A 632 -18.84 17.40 -19.72
C GLN A 632 -17.73 16.61 -20.41
N CYS A 633 -16.47 16.93 -20.10
CA CYS A 633 -15.32 16.19 -20.62
C CYS A 633 -15.37 14.71 -20.24
N ARG A 634 -15.69 14.39 -18.98
CA ARG A 634 -15.82 13.01 -18.52
C ARG A 634 -16.92 12.26 -19.27
N GLN A 635 -18.08 12.87 -19.48
CA GLN A 635 -19.17 12.23 -20.23
C GLN A 635 -18.77 11.96 -21.69
N GLU A 636 -18.13 12.91 -22.38
CA GLU A 636 -17.64 12.69 -23.75
C GLU A 636 -16.59 11.55 -23.79
N LEU A 637 -15.64 11.55 -22.85
CA LEU A 637 -14.63 10.48 -22.75
C LEU A 637 -15.27 9.10 -22.49
N MET A 638 -16.30 9.04 -21.64
CA MET A 638 -17.03 7.80 -21.34
C MET A 638 -17.83 7.27 -22.55
N GLU A 639 -18.26 8.14 -23.46
CA GLU A 639 -18.96 7.78 -24.68
C GLU A 639 -17.99 7.41 -25.82
N ALA A 640 -16.85 8.10 -25.92
CA ALA A 640 -15.84 7.92 -26.97
C ALA A 640 -15.03 6.62 -26.86
N VAL A 641 -15.14 5.86 -25.75
CA VAL A 641 -14.36 4.63 -25.47
C VAL A 641 -14.36 3.62 -26.62
N ALA A 642 -15.51 3.45 -27.26
CA ALA A 642 -15.68 2.47 -28.32
C ALA A 642 -14.90 2.83 -29.60
N LEU A 643 -14.44 4.07 -29.74
CA LEU A 643 -13.91 4.61 -30.99
C LEU A 643 -12.46 5.13 -30.88
N GLU A 644 -12.02 5.56 -29.69
CA GLU A 644 -10.81 6.38 -29.58
C GLU A 644 -9.75 5.91 -28.57
N GLY A 645 -9.93 4.80 -27.82
CA GLY A 645 -8.84 4.24 -27.02
C GLY A 645 -8.50 4.97 -25.71
N PHE A 646 -9.43 5.76 -25.15
CA PHE A 646 -9.31 6.41 -23.84
C PHE A 646 -9.52 5.49 -22.62
N ALA A 647 -9.64 4.17 -22.85
CA ALA A 647 -10.01 3.20 -21.81
C ALA A 647 -9.13 3.27 -20.55
N ARG A 648 -7.83 3.58 -20.70
CA ARG A 648 -6.91 3.66 -19.55
C ARG A 648 -7.20 4.84 -18.63
N LEU A 649 -7.59 6.00 -19.16
CA LEU A 649 -8.00 7.14 -18.33
C LEU A 649 -9.15 6.75 -17.41
N MET A 650 -10.08 5.94 -17.92
CA MET A 650 -11.26 5.50 -17.18
C MET A 650 -11.00 4.33 -16.23
N THR A 651 -9.82 3.70 -16.32
CA THR A 651 -9.33 2.78 -15.29
C THR A 651 -8.54 3.48 -14.19
N ALA A 652 -8.15 4.74 -14.40
CA ALA A 652 -7.49 5.53 -13.37
C ALA A 652 -8.52 5.98 -12.33
N ASN A 653 -8.24 5.71 -11.05
CA ASN A 653 -9.10 6.17 -9.95
C ASN A 653 -9.27 7.68 -9.96
N ASP A 654 -8.24 8.40 -10.43
CA ASP A 654 -8.24 9.86 -10.50
C ASP A 654 -9.30 10.41 -11.47
N PHE A 655 -9.82 9.59 -12.37
CA PHE A 655 -10.92 10.00 -13.23
C PHE A 655 -12.23 10.22 -12.48
N TYR A 656 -12.42 9.66 -11.27
CA TYR A 656 -13.73 9.51 -10.61
C TYR A 656 -14.05 10.51 -9.49
N SER A 657 -13.21 11.50 -9.22
CA SER A 657 -13.55 12.67 -8.39
C SER A 657 -13.23 13.98 -9.12
N ALA A 658 -13.81 15.11 -8.69
CA ALA A 658 -13.57 16.39 -9.36
C ALA A 658 -12.12 16.85 -9.22
N SER A 659 -11.55 16.85 -8.01
CA SER A 659 -10.17 17.30 -7.78
C SER A 659 -9.15 16.38 -8.46
N ASN A 660 -9.31 15.05 -8.33
CA ASN A 660 -8.37 14.13 -8.97
C ASN A 660 -8.46 14.21 -10.50
N CYS A 661 -9.67 14.37 -11.07
CA CYS A 661 -9.81 14.48 -12.52
C CYS A 661 -9.26 15.81 -13.03
N ARG A 662 -9.37 16.87 -12.22
CA ARG A 662 -8.74 18.16 -12.49
C ARG A 662 -7.21 18.02 -12.49
N ASP A 663 -6.64 17.36 -11.48
CA ASP A 663 -5.21 17.06 -11.37
C ASP A 663 -4.70 16.21 -12.54
N LEU A 664 -5.49 15.22 -12.97
CA LEU A 664 -5.15 14.37 -14.10
C LEU A 664 -5.20 15.13 -15.44
N LEU A 665 -6.33 15.76 -15.77
CA LEU A 665 -6.64 16.22 -17.12
C LEU A 665 -6.67 17.75 -17.30
N PHE A 666 -6.88 18.52 -16.24
CA PHE A 666 -7.04 19.99 -16.30
C PHE A 666 -5.96 20.75 -15.52
N HIS A 667 -4.87 20.08 -15.17
CA HIS A 667 -3.84 20.68 -14.33
C HIS A 667 -3.19 21.88 -15.04
N VAL A 668 -3.04 22.97 -14.30
CA VAL A 668 -2.56 24.26 -14.84
C VAL A 668 -1.10 24.23 -15.30
N GLN A 669 -0.28 23.38 -14.69
CA GLN A 669 1.14 23.24 -14.99
C GLN A 669 1.59 21.79 -14.82
N GLU A 670 2.08 21.11 -15.86
CA GLU A 670 2.70 19.79 -15.71
C GLU A 670 3.88 19.64 -16.64
N HIS A 671 5.01 19.28 -16.04
CA HIS A 671 6.17 18.79 -16.74
C HIS A 671 6.19 17.26 -16.74
N ARG A 672 6.76 16.73 -17.80
CA ARG A 672 7.05 15.31 -17.95
C ARG A 672 8.54 15.17 -18.20
N MET A 673 9.11 14.06 -17.75
CA MET A 673 10.55 13.81 -17.78
C MET A 673 10.84 12.51 -18.49
N THR A 674 12.07 12.39 -18.99
CA THR A 674 12.65 11.13 -19.43
C THR A 674 13.69 10.66 -18.42
N LEU A 675 13.90 9.34 -18.34
CA LEU A 675 14.95 8.75 -17.50
C LEU A 675 16.36 9.26 -17.87
N LEU A 676 16.59 9.65 -19.13
CA LEU A 676 17.87 10.23 -19.59
C LEU A 676 18.10 11.64 -19.04
N GLN A 677 17.05 12.48 -19.00
CA GLN A 677 17.14 13.80 -18.36
C GLN A 677 17.39 13.65 -16.85
N ILE A 678 16.71 12.71 -16.20
CA ILE A 678 16.94 12.40 -14.78
C ILE A 678 18.40 11.95 -14.58
N ASN A 679 18.93 11.05 -15.42
CA ASN A 679 20.31 10.59 -15.33
C ASN A 679 21.32 11.74 -15.41
N THR A 680 21.11 12.67 -16.34
CA THR A 680 21.94 13.88 -16.48
C THR A 680 21.92 14.71 -15.21
N PHE A 681 20.73 14.97 -14.66
CA PHE A 681 20.59 15.72 -13.41
C PHE A 681 21.28 15.03 -12.22
N LEU A 682 21.19 13.70 -12.10
CA LEU A 682 21.87 12.97 -11.02
C LEU A 682 23.40 13.10 -11.10
N GLN A 683 23.96 13.05 -12.31
CA GLN A 683 25.39 13.21 -12.55
C GLN A 683 25.87 14.62 -12.20
N GLU A 684 25.16 15.65 -12.66
CA GLU A 684 25.47 17.06 -12.38
C GLU A 684 25.45 17.40 -10.88
N ASN A 685 24.58 16.74 -10.11
CA ASN A 685 24.37 17.03 -8.69
C ASN A 685 25.02 15.99 -7.75
N ASN A 686 25.87 15.09 -8.28
CA ASN A 686 26.61 14.08 -7.52
C ASN A 686 25.71 13.19 -6.64
N LEU A 687 24.61 12.70 -7.22
CA LEU A 687 23.62 11.84 -6.58
C LEU A 687 23.80 10.38 -7.02
N VAL A 688 23.50 9.45 -6.10
CA VAL A 688 23.54 8.01 -6.37
C VAL A 688 22.11 7.45 -6.34
N LEU A 689 21.70 6.78 -7.41
CA LEU A 689 20.44 6.03 -7.46
C LEU A 689 20.55 4.77 -6.60
N LEU A 690 19.63 4.62 -5.64
CA LEU A 690 19.52 3.42 -4.81
C LEU A 690 18.60 2.37 -5.46
N GLY A 691 17.53 2.83 -6.12
CA GLY A 691 16.62 1.99 -6.90
C GLY A 691 15.20 2.55 -7.02
N PHE A 692 14.39 1.89 -7.83
CA PHE A 692 12.98 2.21 -8.07
C PHE A 692 12.04 1.47 -7.09
N GLN A 693 10.95 2.13 -6.71
CA GLN A 693 9.84 1.54 -5.96
C GLN A 693 8.78 0.99 -6.91
N GLU A 694 9.10 -0.12 -7.57
CA GLU A 694 8.21 -0.76 -8.55
C GLU A 694 7.63 -2.09 -8.06
N ALA A 695 6.58 -2.54 -8.74
CA ALA A 695 5.98 -3.85 -8.47
C ALA A 695 7.03 -4.97 -8.63
N PRO A 696 7.02 -6.00 -7.76
CA PRO A 696 7.97 -7.12 -7.85
C PRO A 696 8.01 -7.78 -9.23
N GLU A 697 6.86 -7.83 -9.90
CA GLU A 697 6.73 -8.38 -11.25
C GLU A 697 7.48 -7.53 -12.29
N THR A 698 7.38 -6.20 -12.20
CA THR A 698 8.13 -5.24 -13.04
C THR A 698 9.63 -5.37 -12.80
N LEU A 699 10.06 -5.40 -11.53
CA LEU A 699 11.48 -5.56 -11.18
C LEU A 699 12.03 -6.91 -11.67
N SER A 700 11.23 -7.98 -11.59
CA SER A 700 11.61 -9.30 -12.10
C SER A 700 11.76 -9.29 -13.63
N ALA A 701 10.81 -8.67 -14.35
CA ALA A 701 10.88 -8.50 -15.79
C ALA A 701 12.10 -7.68 -16.22
N TYR A 702 12.40 -6.59 -15.52
CA TYR A 702 13.61 -5.79 -15.74
C TYR A 702 14.87 -6.62 -15.56
N LYS A 703 15.02 -7.33 -14.44
CA LYS A 703 16.22 -8.14 -14.15
C LYS A 703 16.41 -9.28 -15.14
N LYS A 704 15.31 -9.83 -15.66
CA LYS A 704 15.36 -10.82 -16.75
C LYS A 704 15.86 -10.19 -18.05
N ARG A 705 15.45 -8.96 -18.35
CA ARG A 705 15.87 -8.21 -19.55
C ARG A 705 17.33 -7.74 -19.45
N PHE A 706 17.79 -7.42 -18.24
CA PHE A 706 19.14 -6.91 -17.96
C PHE A 706 19.81 -7.68 -16.81
N PRO A 707 20.27 -8.93 -17.05
CA PRO A 707 20.87 -9.76 -16.00
C PRO A 707 22.18 -9.20 -15.42
N ASN A 708 22.83 -8.28 -16.15
CA ASN A 708 24.05 -7.60 -15.71
C ASN A 708 23.78 -6.39 -14.79
N ASP A 709 22.51 -6.01 -14.59
CA ASP A 709 22.09 -4.98 -13.62
C ASP A 709 21.06 -5.57 -12.62
N PRO A 710 21.48 -6.51 -11.76
CA PRO A 710 20.57 -7.15 -10.80
C PRO A 710 20.02 -6.18 -9.74
N ALA A 711 20.65 -5.01 -9.58
CA ALA A 711 20.24 -3.99 -8.65
C ALA A 711 19.24 -2.98 -9.23
N ALA A 712 19.07 -2.97 -10.55
CA ALA A 712 18.13 -2.12 -11.28
C ALA A 712 18.36 -0.62 -11.04
N THR A 713 19.62 -0.19 -11.13
CA THR A 713 20.03 1.22 -10.93
C THR A 713 20.63 1.87 -12.17
N ASN A 714 20.58 1.21 -13.33
CA ASN A 714 20.97 1.83 -14.59
C ASN A 714 19.77 2.52 -15.26
N LEU A 715 19.75 3.86 -15.26
CA LEU A 715 18.67 4.66 -15.85
C LEU A 715 18.56 4.53 -17.37
N GLU A 716 19.67 4.26 -18.08
CA GLU A 716 19.65 4.05 -19.54
C GLU A 716 19.00 2.70 -19.88
N GLN A 717 19.26 1.66 -19.07
CA GLN A 717 18.60 0.37 -19.23
C GLN A 717 17.11 0.46 -18.86
N TRP A 718 16.75 1.22 -17.83
CA TRP A 718 15.34 1.52 -17.55
C TRP A 718 14.67 2.29 -18.69
N HIS A 719 15.38 3.20 -19.36
CA HIS A 719 14.85 3.90 -20.53
C HIS A 719 14.56 2.96 -21.70
N ILE A 720 15.47 2.02 -21.97
CA ILE A 720 15.22 0.95 -22.96
C ILE A 720 14.03 0.10 -22.54
N PHE A 721 13.96 -0.30 -21.27
CA PHE A 721 12.85 -1.10 -20.73
C PHE A 721 11.50 -0.40 -20.89
N GLU A 722 11.43 0.88 -20.55
CA GLU A 722 10.22 1.70 -20.70
C GLU A 722 9.87 1.89 -22.17
N THR A 723 10.84 2.01 -23.06
CA THR A 723 10.57 2.07 -24.51
C THR A 723 9.93 0.79 -25.03
N GLU A 724 10.37 -0.36 -24.54
CA GLU A 724 9.76 -1.66 -24.83
C GLU A 724 8.41 -1.84 -24.10
N ASN A 725 8.20 -1.13 -22.99
CA ASN A 725 7.04 -1.25 -22.10
C ASN A 725 6.53 0.13 -21.65
N PRO A 726 5.87 0.92 -22.52
CA PRO A 726 5.60 2.35 -22.28
C PRO A 726 4.77 2.68 -21.04
N TYR A 727 4.05 1.70 -20.49
CA TYR A 727 3.19 1.86 -19.31
C TYR A 727 3.84 1.41 -18.01
N THR A 728 5.14 1.07 -18.03
CA THR A 728 5.88 0.67 -16.83
C THR A 728 5.71 1.67 -15.71
N PHE A 729 5.84 2.96 -16.02
CA PHE A 729 5.75 4.07 -15.07
C PHE A 729 4.44 4.86 -15.21
N ILE A 730 3.33 4.18 -15.52
CA ILE A 730 2.00 4.81 -15.70
C ILE A 730 1.55 5.62 -14.49
N ARG A 731 2.01 5.26 -13.29
CA ARG A 731 1.81 6.08 -12.10
C ARG A 731 2.80 7.23 -12.07
N MET A 732 4.09 6.92 -11.92
CA MET A 732 5.19 7.88 -11.86
C MET A 732 6.52 7.12 -11.74
N TYR A 733 7.62 7.73 -12.18
CA TYR A 733 8.96 7.29 -11.76
C TYR A 733 9.08 7.54 -10.26
N GLN A 734 9.05 6.50 -9.42
CA GLN A 734 9.24 6.64 -7.98
C GLN A 734 10.54 5.94 -7.55
N PHE A 735 11.51 6.69 -7.03
CA PHE A 735 12.85 6.17 -6.77
C PHE A 735 13.56 6.85 -5.60
N TRP A 736 14.51 6.11 -5.02
CA TRP A 736 15.34 6.57 -3.90
C TRP A 736 16.74 6.94 -4.35
N LEU A 737 17.28 8.01 -3.76
CA LEU A 737 18.61 8.53 -4.02
C LEU A 737 19.37 8.76 -2.72
N GLN A 738 20.70 8.80 -2.82
CA GLN A 738 21.58 9.28 -1.75
C GLN A 738 22.50 10.39 -2.25
N LYS A 739 22.60 11.46 -1.47
CA LYS A 739 23.59 12.53 -1.68
C LYS A 739 24.95 12.07 -1.18
N ARG A 740 25.99 12.14 -2.01
CA ARG A 740 27.34 11.78 -1.57
C ARG A 740 27.83 12.73 -0.45
N LYS A 741 28.67 12.21 0.43
CA LYS A 741 29.30 12.98 1.52
C LYS A 741 30.30 14.00 1.00
#